data_AF-A0A210QXL2-F1
#
_entry.id   AF-A0A210QXL2-F1
#
_cell.length_a   1.000
_cell.length_b   1.000
_cell.length_c   1.000
_cell.angle_alpha   90.00
_cell.angle_beta   90.00
_cell.angle_gamma   90.00
#
_symmetry.space_group_name_H-M   'P 1'
#
loop_
_entity.id
_entity.type
_entity.pdbx_description
1 polymer ?
#
loop_
_entity_poly.entity_id
_entity_poly.type
_entity_poly.pdbx_seq_one_letter_code
_entity_poly.pdbx_strand_id
1 'polypeptide(L)'
;MDFLQYKWTLAVTLLTNAVHVWCFLPTLTTTTPPDTYSHVQITRDGVKKAAANFLTDNGLVEGSYSDPDRVLAKYFGSDTDSQEKFNQKMRDLSARMNTVQNDVKLIAKYTVNGERIEDAFNLLKKLSGQTRVMTLLEPYDTAAQESTFDNLAKALLVIQSFYSSTNWAEMNGDVVCPAFGGDGTSLPKIVKAWEATCSNCDPNVKYDCLGNMVTNSLTSGFRPEQDVKIPHLNTGLKCAHDWNTDNTRLAIGGIGKDTTDANLTPHADIHPDAVVAAIRATTEYLYQNGKGILSNLSVDEFKNLFDLKSREKESRGSLTIVMDVSGSMSDDMKAARDACINLVSAVQGTPNEPTDYILATFNDPDNKTTGERFTNGDDIINKLHSLVADGGGDCPEYAISGILRGISLTKNGSYLYMFTDADASDGDRMGEAIAKAKAKHIKITPVLTGSCNRRRRQATRRVARAIHDVYFEMAAATGGQVYETTKSELGAVLSKIMQKEMPSSSVVLRTFKIHSTGGDRGYVIVDASMNLLKIEVDGAASVDDIRVEDPNGSKLQYLPGFASRYYSDGKVIISVQKPVTGKWTIIRTATKSLTVRASGSSSLDFSLVLTEQDESGVPYIIQGNPIAGQNYSILTQLFNLGYNASLDDMSLVNLFGDEVEKVETSLRRIGSEVSAVANFKMPTQRVRVQITGALPGGESFQRTNLQIISPVSVELRLQTNLDPLPFNEPQNITYFLGNHGPNNETFIVDVDADYGGLSNVMHTMYPGEVNGYIYQVIGRTTSKTLKYTVSVRQQGSEQTLQSLSGSVWFENPACDVIHNGDACPETVNSPASCQSITWSSRAVFSPEVKSYEISTIDANIEIMANYTTDDGKQYINISGDCCSPSVYLSALGSSGYMIGQCHFNFGSLPTITITVFEKCDVQYFYFCCQGAGTFRLDIVRSYLRRGCCMSDRIGDYSIMASET
;
A
#
# COMPACT_ATOMS: atom_id res chain seq x y z
N MET A 1 -34.26 50.48 -13.99
CA MET A 1 -32.81 50.77 -14.04
C MET A 1 -32.34 50.84 -12.61
N ASP A 2 -31.19 50.23 -12.32
CA ASP A 2 -30.58 49.99 -10.99
C ASP A 2 -31.12 48.81 -10.17
N PHE A 3 -30.83 47.59 -10.61
CA PHE A 3 -30.78 46.38 -9.75
C PHE A 3 -29.92 45.25 -10.36
N LEU A 4 -28.84 45.60 -11.08
CA LEU A 4 -28.05 44.63 -11.87
C LEU A 4 -26.51 44.74 -11.72
N GLN A 5 -26.00 45.40 -10.68
CA GLN A 5 -24.55 45.61 -10.52
C GLN A 5 -23.90 45.04 -9.25
N TYR A 6 -24.64 44.29 -8.40
CA TYR A 6 -24.11 43.77 -7.13
C TYR A 6 -23.93 42.24 -7.05
N LYS A 7 -23.95 41.53 -8.19
CA LYS A 7 -23.66 40.08 -8.24
C LYS A 7 -22.43 39.68 -9.04
N TRP A 8 -21.70 40.64 -9.64
CA TRP A 8 -20.50 40.35 -10.43
C TRP A 8 -19.18 40.64 -9.70
N THR A 9 -19.21 41.36 -8.58
CA THR A 9 -18.00 41.65 -7.78
C THR A 9 -17.69 40.63 -6.69
N LEU A 10 -18.56 39.63 -6.46
CA LEU A 10 -18.22 38.47 -5.61
C LEU A 10 -17.70 37.27 -6.43
N ALA A 11 -18.00 37.21 -7.74
CA ALA A 11 -17.57 36.12 -8.61
C ALA A 11 -16.14 36.32 -9.16
N VAL A 12 -15.65 37.57 -9.21
CA VAL A 12 -14.31 37.89 -9.75
C VAL A 12 -13.21 37.91 -8.68
N THR A 13 -13.56 38.09 -7.41
CA THR A 13 -12.60 37.95 -6.27
C THR A 13 -12.46 36.51 -5.77
N LEU A 14 -13.33 35.59 -6.20
CA LEU A 14 -13.18 34.15 -5.97
C LEU A 14 -12.37 33.42 -7.05
N LEU A 15 -11.96 34.11 -8.12
CA LEU A 15 -11.22 33.53 -9.25
C LEU A 15 -9.76 34.01 -9.40
N THR A 16 -9.23 34.80 -8.46
CA THR A 16 -7.82 35.27 -8.52
C THR A 16 -6.99 35.04 -7.25
N ASN A 17 -7.50 34.29 -6.27
CA ASN A 17 -6.73 33.88 -5.08
C ASN A 17 -6.56 32.36 -5.01
N ALA A 18 -6.34 31.71 -6.16
CA ALA A 18 -5.80 30.36 -6.19
C ALA A 18 -4.28 30.46 -6.01
N VAL A 19 -3.83 30.53 -4.75
CA VAL A 19 -2.43 30.30 -4.40
C VAL A 19 -2.18 28.83 -4.67
N HIS A 20 -1.39 28.53 -5.69
CA HIS A 20 -1.04 27.18 -6.06
C HIS A 20 -0.28 26.50 -4.92
N VAL A 21 -0.74 25.32 -4.51
CA VAL A 21 -0.15 24.50 -3.44
C VAL A 21 0.90 23.60 -4.08
N TRP A 22 2.17 23.75 -3.70
CA TRP A 22 3.26 22.91 -4.23
C TRP A 22 4.03 22.20 -3.12
N CYS A 23 3.40 21.33 -2.32
CA CYS A 23 4.20 20.28 -1.66
C CYS A 23 4.87 19.39 -2.72
N PHE A 24 5.89 18.59 -2.37
CA PHE A 24 6.35 17.46 -3.19
C PHE A 24 5.14 16.81 -3.84
N LEU A 25 4.99 16.99 -5.15
CA LEU A 25 3.77 16.62 -5.83
C LEU A 25 3.67 15.08 -5.69
N PRO A 26 2.58 14.49 -5.18
CA PRO A 26 2.43 13.04 -5.23
C PRO A 26 2.29 12.47 -6.65
N THR A 27 2.98 12.96 -7.69
CA THR A 27 2.52 12.79 -9.06
C THR A 27 3.37 11.95 -10.00
N LEU A 28 2.65 11.08 -10.69
CA LEU A 28 2.97 10.53 -12.00
C LEU A 28 2.10 11.24 -13.07
N THR A 29 2.15 12.58 -13.15
CA THR A 29 1.39 13.32 -14.18
C THR A 29 1.98 13.18 -15.58
N THR A 30 1.11 13.37 -16.57
CA THR A 30 1.45 13.60 -17.98
C THR A 30 1.88 15.04 -18.30
N THR A 31 1.89 15.94 -17.31
CA THR A 31 2.30 17.36 -17.42
C THR A 31 3.57 17.70 -16.64
N THR A 32 4.02 16.83 -15.73
CA THR A 32 5.36 16.96 -15.15
C THR A 32 6.39 16.43 -16.13
N PRO A 33 7.59 17.01 -16.17
CA PRO A 33 8.66 16.43 -16.96
C PRO A 33 8.83 14.95 -16.57
N PRO A 34 9.05 14.04 -17.54
CA PRO A 34 9.09 12.58 -17.33
C PRO A 34 10.22 12.11 -16.40
N ASP A 35 11.04 13.01 -15.90
CA ASP A 35 12.16 12.87 -14.98
C ASP A 35 11.85 13.34 -13.54
N THR A 36 10.69 13.96 -13.28
CA THR A 36 10.23 14.23 -11.90
C THR A 36 9.84 12.92 -11.17
N TYR A 37 10.28 12.82 -9.91
CA TYR A 37 9.97 11.74 -8.98
C TYR A 37 9.05 12.21 -7.85
N SER A 38 7.96 11.49 -7.65
CA SER A 38 7.05 11.69 -6.52
C SER A 38 7.46 10.89 -5.28
N HIS A 39 6.90 11.25 -4.12
CA HIS A 39 6.99 10.44 -2.91
C HIS A 39 6.59 8.98 -3.14
N VAL A 40 5.51 8.74 -3.91
CA VAL A 40 5.07 7.38 -4.28
C VAL A 40 6.18 6.59 -4.95
N GLN A 41 6.88 7.20 -5.91
CA GLN A 41 7.98 6.54 -6.61
C GLN A 41 9.19 6.32 -5.70
N ILE A 42 9.53 7.30 -4.87
CA ILE A 42 10.61 7.21 -3.88
C ILE A 42 10.35 6.06 -2.89
N THR A 43 9.13 5.99 -2.34
CA THR A 43 8.69 4.92 -1.43
C THR A 43 8.76 3.56 -2.11
N ARG A 44 8.22 3.43 -3.32
CA ARG A 44 8.25 2.17 -4.08
C ARG A 44 9.67 1.70 -4.33
N ASP A 45 10.54 2.57 -4.82
CA ASP A 45 11.93 2.21 -5.16
C ASP A 45 12.76 1.91 -3.90
N GLY A 46 12.50 2.63 -2.80
CA GLY A 46 13.10 2.36 -1.49
C GLY A 46 12.65 1.03 -0.88
N VAL A 47 11.36 0.69 -0.94
CA VAL A 47 10.83 -0.60 -0.47
C VAL A 47 11.36 -1.76 -1.31
N LYS A 48 11.42 -1.62 -2.65
CA LYS A 48 12.04 -2.64 -3.52
C LYS A 48 13.49 -2.91 -3.14
N LYS A 49 14.28 -1.85 -2.91
CA LYS A 49 15.67 -1.97 -2.44
C LYS A 49 15.77 -2.65 -1.07
N ALA A 50 14.94 -2.24 -0.12
CA ALA A 50 14.90 -2.84 1.22
C ALA A 50 14.56 -4.34 1.16
N ALA A 51 13.55 -4.71 0.35
CA ALA A 51 13.18 -6.11 0.12
C ALA A 51 14.31 -6.90 -0.56
N ALA A 52 14.94 -6.35 -1.60
CA ALA A 52 16.06 -7.01 -2.27
C ALA A 52 17.27 -7.23 -1.34
N ASN A 53 17.61 -6.25 -0.51
CA ASN A 53 18.64 -6.37 0.53
C ASN A 53 18.24 -7.48 1.52
N PHE A 54 17.01 -7.46 2.03
CA PHE A 54 16.52 -8.48 2.95
C PHE A 54 16.61 -9.89 2.40
N LEU A 55 16.18 -10.09 1.15
CA LEU A 55 16.23 -11.38 0.47
C LEU A 55 17.67 -11.89 0.29
N THR A 56 18.61 -10.99 0.00
CA THR A 56 20.02 -11.33 -0.19
C THR A 56 20.71 -11.64 1.15
N ASP A 57 20.53 -10.77 2.15
CA ASP A 57 21.14 -10.89 3.47
C ASP A 57 20.71 -12.16 4.22
N ASN A 58 19.47 -12.62 3.97
CA ASN A 58 18.92 -13.84 4.57
C ASN A 58 19.10 -15.10 3.69
N GLY A 59 19.92 -15.04 2.63
CA GLY A 59 20.23 -16.20 1.78
C GLY A 59 19.03 -16.73 0.99
N LEU A 60 17.98 -15.92 0.79
CA LEU A 60 16.79 -16.31 0.02
C LEU A 60 17.02 -16.16 -1.48
N VAL A 61 18.00 -15.37 -1.89
CA VAL A 61 18.46 -15.26 -3.28
C VAL A 61 19.99 -15.37 -3.30
N GLU A 62 20.52 -16.34 -4.04
CA GLU A 62 21.97 -16.51 -4.16
C GLU A 62 22.60 -15.49 -5.13
N GLY A 63 23.73 -14.89 -4.76
CA GLY A 63 24.52 -13.98 -5.59
C GLY A 63 24.48 -12.53 -5.14
N SER A 64 25.50 -11.75 -5.55
CA SER A 64 25.55 -10.31 -5.31
C SER A 64 25.01 -9.58 -6.54
N TYR A 65 23.83 -8.99 -6.40
CA TYR A 65 23.20 -8.18 -7.44
C TYR A 65 23.17 -6.73 -6.99
N SER A 66 23.65 -5.83 -7.84
CA SER A 66 23.52 -4.38 -7.59
C SER A 66 22.14 -3.83 -7.92
N ASP A 67 21.33 -4.61 -8.66
CA ASP A 67 20.02 -4.22 -9.15
C ASP A 67 18.90 -4.94 -8.36
N PRO A 68 18.09 -4.21 -7.58
CA PRO A 68 16.97 -4.75 -6.82
C PRO A 68 15.94 -5.48 -7.67
N ASP A 69 15.63 -4.97 -8.88
CA ASP A 69 14.62 -5.58 -9.75
C ASP A 69 15.09 -6.97 -10.20
N ARG A 70 16.40 -7.16 -10.40
CA ARG A 70 16.98 -8.46 -10.70
C ARG A 70 16.90 -9.44 -9.53
N VAL A 71 17.06 -8.98 -8.30
CA VAL A 71 16.88 -9.81 -7.09
C VAL A 71 15.43 -10.27 -6.99
N LEU A 72 14.48 -9.34 -7.12
CA LEU A 72 13.05 -9.62 -7.06
C LEU A 72 12.61 -10.54 -8.20
N ALA A 73 13.08 -10.31 -9.43
CA ALA A 73 12.81 -11.18 -10.58
C ALA A 73 13.35 -12.60 -10.36
N LYS A 74 14.54 -12.74 -9.74
CA LYS A 74 15.07 -14.06 -9.38
C LYS A 74 14.31 -14.72 -8.22
N TYR A 75 13.83 -13.93 -7.26
CA TYR A 75 13.09 -14.43 -6.11
C TYR A 75 11.70 -14.96 -6.49
N PHE A 76 10.96 -14.20 -7.30
CA PHE A 76 9.63 -14.59 -7.77
C PHE A 76 9.68 -15.51 -8.99
N GLY A 77 10.73 -15.44 -9.80
CA GLY A 77 10.85 -16.28 -11.00
C GLY A 77 9.68 -16.05 -11.96
N SER A 78 8.90 -17.11 -12.20
CA SER A 78 7.68 -17.04 -13.02
C SER A 78 6.40 -16.76 -12.22
N ASP A 79 6.47 -16.55 -10.91
CA ASP A 79 5.32 -16.34 -10.02
C ASP A 79 4.85 -14.87 -10.00
N THR A 80 4.24 -14.45 -11.11
CA THR A 80 3.70 -13.10 -11.28
C THR A 80 2.58 -12.78 -10.29
N ASP A 81 1.83 -13.78 -9.82
CA ASP A 81 0.74 -13.57 -8.86
C ASP A 81 1.28 -13.11 -7.50
N SER A 82 2.33 -13.77 -7.01
CA SER A 82 2.98 -13.38 -5.76
C SER A 82 3.78 -12.09 -5.88
N GLN A 83 4.43 -11.88 -7.03
CA GLN A 83 5.05 -10.60 -7.33
C GLN A 83 4.02 -9.47 -7.30
N GLU A 84 2.82 -9.71 -7.83
CA GLU A 84 1.75 -8.73 -7.83
C GLU A 84 1.21 -8.44 -6.42
N LYS A 85 1.15 -9.43 -5.54
CA LYS A 85 0.81 -9.21 -4.13
C LYS A 85 1.83 -8.34 -3.40
N PHE A 86 3.12 -8.58 -3.61
CA PHE A 86 4.18 -7.72 -3.10
C PHE A 86 4.04 -6.28 -3.63
N ASN A 87 3.78 -6.13 -4.93
CA ASN A 87 3.53 -4.81 -5.52
C ASN A 87 2.28 -4.15 -4.94
N GLN A 88 1.21 -4.91 -4.67
CA GLN A 88 0.02 -4.40 -4.01
C GLN A 88 0.33 -3.85 -2.62
N LYS A 89 1.15 -4.54 -1.81
CA LYS A 89 1.58 -4.02 -0.51
C LYS A 89 2.38 -2.72 -0.63
N MET A 90 3.26 -2.59 -1.62
CA MET A 90 3.95 -1.31 -1.85
C MET A 90 2.99 -0.17 -2.22
N ARG A 91 1.94 -0.48 -3.00
CA ARG A 91 0.90 0.48 -3.35
C ARG A 91 0.05 0.87 -2.15
N ASP A 92 -0.28 -0.07 -1.28
CA ASP A 92 -1.03 0.19 -0.05
C ASP A 92 -0.26 1.16 0.86
N LEU A 93 1.06 0.96 1.03
CA LEU A 93 1.91 1.88 1.79
C LEU A 93 1.96 3.27 1.14
N SER A 94 2.13 3.32 -0.19
CA SER A 94 2.18 4.58 -0.93
C SER A 94 0.85 5.35 -0.88
N ALA A 95 -0.29 4.63 -0.96
CA ALA A 95 -1.61 5.22 -0.83
C ALA A 95 -1.84 5.81 0.57
N ARG A 96 -1.43 5.10 1.64
CA ARG A 96 -1.48 5.64 3.01
C ARG A 96 -0.65 6.89 3.16
N MET A 97 0.54 6.90 2.59
CA MET A 97 1.41 8.08 2.64
C MET A 97 0.79 9.28 1.90
N ASN A 98 0.16 9.07 0.74
CA ASN A 98 -0.58 10.14 0.03
C ASN A 98 -1.74 10.68 0.88
N THR A 99 -2.50 9.81 1.53
CA THR A 99 -3.58 10.22 2.45
C THR A 99 -3.02 11.06 3.60
N VAL A 100 -1.95 10.58 4.25
CA VAL A 100 -1.27 11.32 5.32
C VAL A 100 -0.83 12.68 4.80
N GLN A 101 -0.16 12.73 3.64
CA GLN A 101 0.32 13.97 3.03
C GLN A 101 -0.81 14.99 2.82
N ASN A 102 -1.94 14.55 2.28
CA ASN A 102 -3.10 15.41 2.08
C ASN A 102 -3.68 15.95 3.38
N ASP A 103 -3.73 15.12 4.42
CA ASP A 103 -4.24 15.48 5.75
C ASP A 103 -3.29 16.44 6.51
N VAL A 104 -1.99 16.37 6.26
CA VAL A 104 -0.96 17.10 7.04
C VAL A 104 -0.18 18.16 6.26
N LYS A 105 -0.53 18.45 5.00
CA LYS A 105 0.21 19.40 4.13
C LYS A 105 0.41 20.80 4.75
N LEU A 106 -0.52 21.24 5.61
CA LEU A 106 -0.44 22.54 6.30
C LEU A 106 0.32 22.48 7.63
N ILE A 107 0.75 21.30 8.07
CA ILE A 107 1.44 21.08 9.34
C ILE A 107 2.94 20.96 9.07
N ALA A 108 3.70 21.99 9.43
CA ALA A 108 5.11 22.14 9.05
C ALA A 108 6.02 21.02 9.55
N LYS A 109 5.75 20.41 10.72
CA LYS A 109 6.57 19.29 11.24
C LYS A 109 6.54 18.03 10.36
N TYR A 110 5.48 17.82 9.55
CA TYR A 110 5.39 16.67 8.64
C TYR A 110 6.05 16.93 7.29
N THR A 111 6.04 18.19 6.85
CA THR A 111 6.62 18.65 5.57
C THR A 111 8.04 19.20 5.72
N VAL A 112 8.54 19.27 6.96
CA VAL A 112 9.87 19.77 7.35
C VAL A 112 10.10 21.23 6.95
N ASN A 113 9.03 21.99 6.75
CA ASN A 113 9.06 23.41 6.37
C ASN A 113 9.13 24.32 7.60
N GLY A 114 9.31 25.62 7.36
CA GLY A 114 9.24 26.66 8.39
C GLY A 114 10.27 26.51 9.52
N GLU A 115 11.45 25.96 9.20
CA GLU A 115 12.51 25.61 10.15
C GLU A 115 12.06 24.65 11.27
N ARG A 116 11.00 23.85 11.05
CA ARG A 116 10.51 22.81 11.97
C ARG A 116 11.27 21.49 11.89
N ILE A 117 12.58 21.57 11.64
CA ILE A 117 13.47 20.42 11.48
C ILE A 117 13.58 19.62 12.79
N GLU A 118 13.68 20.30 13.94
CA GLU A 118 13.76 19.64 15.25
C GLU A 118 12.46 18.92 15.60
N ASP A 119 11.31 19.56 15.37
CA ASP A 119 9.99 18.95 15.58
C ASP A 119 9.78 17.72 14.67
N ALA A 120 10.21 17.81 13.40
CA ALA A 120 10.18 16.71 12.44
C ALA A 120 11.06 15.53 12.87
N PHE A 121 12.27 15.80 13.38
CA PHE A 121 13.17 14.79 13.89
C PHE A 121 12.61 14.08 15.13
N ASN A 122 12.04 14.82 16.05
CA ASN A 122 11.41 14.25 17.26
C ASN A 122 10.16 13.43 16.92
N LEU A 123 9.37 13.89 15.95
CA LEU A 123 8.26 13.10 15.39
C LEU A 123 8.77 11.79 14.77
N LEU A 124 9.86 11.83 14.00
CA LEU A 124 10.44 10.63 13.39
C LEU A 124 10.96 9.65 14.47
N LYS A 125 11.60 10.14 15.54
CA LYS A 125 12.00 9.32 16.69
C LYS A 125 10.78 8.65 17.35
N LYS A 126 9.68 9.38 17.54
CA LYS A 126 8.42 8.86 18.10
C LYS A 126 7.85 7.74 17.24
N LEU A 127 7.66 8.00 15.94
CA LEU A 127 7.14 7.01 14.98
C LEU A 127 8.03 5.75 14.91
N SER A 128 9.36 5.94 14.93
CA SER A 128 10.32 4.83 14.94
C SER A 128 10.20 4.00 16.22
N GLY A 129 10.13 4.64 17.39
CA GLY A 129 9.97 3.94 18.66
C GLY A 129 8.70 3.10 18.71
N GLN A 130 7.57 3.69 18.31
CA GLN A 130 6.29 2.99 18.22
C GLN A 130 6.36 1.80 17.25
N THR A 131 6.95 2.00 16.07
CA THR A 131 7.13 0.92 15.08
C THR A 131 7.91 -0.24 15.67
N ARG A 132 9.01 0.02 16.40
CA ARG A 132 9.78 -1.04 17.06
C ARG A 132 8.96 -1.79 18.11
N VAL A 133 8.12 -1.09 18.87
CA VAL A 133 7.22 -1.72 19.84
C VAL A 133 6.18 -2.60 19.13
N MET A 134 5.59 -2.12 18.03
CA MET A 134 4.63 -2.89 17.23
C MET A 134 5.25 -4.17 16.68
N THR A 135 6.48 -4.11 16.15
CA THR A 135 7.19 -5.28 15.61
C THR A 135 7.62 -6.30 16.67
N LEU A 136 7.53 -5.96 17.96
CA LEU A 136 7.82 -6.85 19.09
C LEU A 136 6.56 -7.43 19.75
N LEU A 137 5.37 -7.11 19.25
CA LEU A 137 4.14 -7.69 19.77
C LEU A 137 4.12 -9.20 19.48
N GLU A 138 3.73 -9.99 20.47
CA GLU A 138 3.55 -11.44 20.33
C GLU A 138 2.06 -11.78 20.53
N PRO A 139 1.32 -12.20 19.47
CA PRO A 139 1.78 -12.35 18.08
C PRO A 139 1.89 -11.02 17.30
N TYR A 140 2.81 -10.95 16.33
CA TYR A 140 2.86 -9.87 15.34
C TYR A 140 1.78 -10.09 14.26
N ASP A 141 0.54 -9.86 14.66
CA ASP A 141 -0.64 -10.15 13.87
C ASP A 141 -0.94 -9.10 12.78
N THR A 142 -2.04 -9.30 12.06
CA THR A 142 -2.47 -8.40 10.98
C THR A 142 -2.74 -6.98 11.49
N ALA A 143 -3.25 -6.78 12.71
CA ALA A 143 -3.51 -5.44 13.23
C ALA A 143 -2.20 -4.70 13.48
N ALA A 144 -1.21 -5.37 14.08
CA ALA A 144 0.13 -4.83 14.27
C ALA A 144 0.84 -4.48 12.95
N GLN A 145 0.67 -5.31 11.91
CA GLN A 145 1.21 -5.05 10.56
C GLN A 145 0.58 -3.82 9.90
N GLU A 146 -0.73 -3.64 10.03
CA GLU A 146 -1.44 -2.48 9.47
C GLU A 146 -1.03 -1.18 10.20
N SER A 147 -0.92 -1.20 11.52
CA SER A 147 -0.39 -0.06 12.28
C SER A 147 1.08 0.22 11.99
N THR A 148 1.88 -0.81 11.71
CA THR A 148 3.25 -0.65 11.21
C THR A 148 3.24 0.13 9.89
N PHE A 149 2.37 -0.23 8.95
CA PHE A 149 2.22 0.50 7.68
C PHE A 149 1.82 1.96 7.86
N ASP A 150 0.89 2.26 8.77
CA ASP A 150 0.46 3.63 9.06
C ASP A 150 1.63 4.48 9.61
N ASN A 151 2.43 3.91 10.51
CA ASN A 151 3.60 4.60 11.06
C ASN A 151 4.73 4.75 10.03
N LEU A 152 4.97 3.73 9.20
CA LEU A 152 5.91 3.82 8.09
C LEU A 152 5.48 4.91 7.10
N ALA A 153 4.20 5.00 6.73
CA ALA A 153 3.69 6.03 5.84
C ALA A 153 3.98 7.45 6.36
N LYS A 154 3.71 7.72 7.64
CA LYS A 154 4.02 9.00 8.29
C LYS A 154 5.52 9.29 8.34
N ALA A 155 6.33 8.28 8.71
CA ALA A 155 7.77 8.43 8.84
C ALA A 155 8.44 8.68 7.48
N LEU A 156 8.04 7.94 6.44
CA LEU A 156 8.55 8.09 5.09
C LEU A 156 8.19 9.46 4.50
N LEU A 157 6.98 9.97 4.75
CA LEU A 157 6.62 11.34 4.37
C LEU A 157 7.60 12.37 4.96
N VAL A 158 7.89 12.29 6.27
CA VAL A 158 8.83 13.19 6.95
C VAL A 158 10.24 13.05 6.38
N ILE A 159 10.73 11.81 6.24
CA ILE A 159 12.07 11.53 5.70
C ILE A 159 12.20 12.09 4.29
N GLN A 160 11.22 11.88 3.43
CA GLN A 160 11.32 12.30 2.04
C GLN A 160 11.13 13.82 1.91
N SER A 161 10.20 14.42 2.66
CA SER A 161 9.99 15.88 2.69
C SER A 161 11.24 16.63 3.15
N PHE A 162 12.03 16.06 4.07
CA PHE A 162 13.32 16.62 4.46
C PHE A 162 14.24 16.91 3.26
N TYR A 163 14.26 16.06 2.24
CA TYR A 163 15.18 16.21 1.11
C TYR A 163 14.73 17.25 0.06
N SER A 164 13.44 17.64 -0.03
CA SER A 164 13.07 18.80 -0.87
C SER A 164 12.95 20.10 -0.12
N SER A 165 12.61 20.05 1.16
CA SER A 165 12.27 21.23 1.94
C SER A 165 13.47 21.90 2.60
N THR A 166 14.61 21.20 2.69
CA THR A 166 15.82 21.66 3.38
C THR A 166 16.98 21.89 2.42
N ASN A 167 18.04 22.53 2.92
CA ASN A 167 19.28 22.73 2.18
C ASN A 167 20.23 21.52 2.18
N TRP A 168 19.74 20.33 2.57
CA TRP A 168 20.61 19.16 2.73
C TRP A 168 21.26 18.73 1.40
N ALA A 169 20.50 18.74 0.31
CA ALA A 169 21.01 18.36 -1.01
C ALA A 169 22.03 19.37 -1.55
N GLU A 170 21.88 20.66 -1.26
CA GLU A 170 22.84 21.71 -1.60
C GLU A 170 24.17 21.50 -0.86
N MET A 171 24.09 21.06 0.41
CA MET A 171 25.25 20.85 1.25
C MET A 171 25.96 19.51 0.98
N ASN A 172 25.21 18.46 0.64
CA ASN A 172 25.71 17.07 0.65
C ASN A 172 25.35 16.25 -0.59
N GLY A 173 24.65 16.80 -1.58
CA GLY A 173 24.22 16.09 -2.77
C GLY A 173 23.31 14.91 -2.45
N ASP A 174 23.67 13.73 -2.97
CA ASP A 174 22.88 12.49 -2.91
C ASP A 174 23.09 11.64 -1.63
N VAL A 175 23.71 12.22 -0.60
CA VAL A 175 24.09 11.54 0.66
C VAL A 175 22.92 11.49 1.65
N VAL A 176 22.77 10.36 2.35
CA VAL A 176 21.77 10.18 3.40
C VAL A 176 22.13 11.02 4.62
N CYS A 177 21.16 11.80 5.12
CA CYS A 177 21.25 12.46 6.41
C CYS A 177 21.10 11.41 7.52
N PRO A 178 22.11 11.27 8.42
CA PRO A 178 22.02 10.30 9.50
C PRO A 178 20.77 10.46 10.39
N ALA A 179 20.28 11.69 10.56
CA ALA A 179 19.09 11.99 11.36
C ALA A 179 17.75 11.76 10.62
N PHE A 180 17.75 11.72 9.28
CA PHE A 180 16.55 11.58 8.45
C PHE A 180 16.74 10.42 7.45
N GLY A 181 16.58 9.21 7.99
CA GLY A 181 16.63 7.94 7.26
C GLY A 181 17.86 7.07 7.55
N GLY A 182 18.90 7.63 8.18
CA GLY A 182 20.06 6.87 8.67
C GLY A 182 19.93 6.39 10.14
N ASP A 183 21.05 5.96 10.73
CA ASP A 183 21.14 5.48 12.13
C ASP A 183 21.60 6.55 13.13
N GLY A 184 21.62 7.83 12.73
CA GLY A 184 22.05 8.96 13.54
C GLY A 184 21.03 9.37 14.60
N THR A 185 21.51 9.63 15.82
CA THR A 185 20.68 10.02 16.97
C THR A 185 20.71 11.52 17.28
N SER A 186 21.48 12.30 16.52
CA SER A 186 21.67 13.73 16.73
C SER A 186 21.45 14.53 15.44
N LEU A 187 20.85 15.71 15.58
CA LEU A 187 20.69 16.65 14.48
C LEU A 187 22.00 17.34 14.10
N PRO A 188 22.23 17.59 12.79
CA PRO A 188 23.21 18.58 12.35
C PRO A 188 22.91 19.97 12.94
N LYS A 189 23.90 20.87 12.89
CA LYS A 189 23.69 22.25 13.34
C LYS A 189 22.57 22.90 12.54
N ILE A 190 21.49 23.27 13.22
CA ILE A 190 20.35 24.03 12.66
C ILE A 190 20.56 25.53 12.80
N VAL A 191 19.99 26.29 11.87
CA VAL A 191 19.95 27.75 11.95
C VAL A 191 19.12 28.23 13.14
N LYS A 192 19.53 29.35 13.74
CA LYS A 192 18.72 30.02 14.76
C LYS A 192 17.72 30.98 14.13
N ALA A 193 16.66 31.34 14.86
CA ALA A 193 15.57 32.16 14.36
C ALA A 193 16.03 33.50 13.75
N TRP A 194 17.10 34.11 14.28
CA TRP A 194 17.65 35.39 13.84
C TRP A 194 18.70 35.29 12.72
N GLU A 195 19.13 34.09 12.34
CA GLU A 195 20.13 33.91 11.29
C GLU A 195 19.48 34.02 9.90
N ALA A 196 20.15 34.74 8.99
CA ALA A 196 19.77 34.82 7.58
C ALA A 196 20.04 33.48 6.90
N THR A 197 19.16 33.05 6.00
CA THR A 197 19.26 31.73 5.37
C THR A 197 19.28 31.77 3.85
N CYS A 198 18.60 32.76 3.24
CA CYS A 198 18.61 32.96 1.79
C CYS A 198 18.86 34.40 1.37
N SER A 199 19.45 34.56 0.18
CA SER A 199 19.41 35.78 -0.65
C SER A 199 18.37 35.66 -1.76
N ASN A 200 18.11 36.76 -2.47
CA ASN A 200 17.20 36.73 -3.62
C ASN A 200 17.85 35.93 -4.75
N CYS A 201 17.05 35.19 -5.50
CA CYS A 201 17.50 34.58 -6.75
C CYS A 201 17.79 35.67 -7.80
N ASP A 202 18.63 35.38 -8.79
CA ASP A 202 19.01 36.38 -9.80
C ASP A 202 17.80 36.73 -10.67
N PRO A 203 17.30 37.98 -10.64
CA PRO A 203 16.15 38.36 -11.45
C PRO A 203 16.46 38.42 -12.96
N ASN A 204 17.74 38.40 -13.35
CA ASN A 204 18.17 38.51 -14.74
C ASN A 204 18.34 37.14 -15.42
N VAL A 205 18.36 36.06 -14.65
CA VAL A 205 18.45 34.69 -15.15
C VAL A 205 17.16 33.97 -14.79
N LYS A 206 16.38 33.59 -15.82
CA LYS A 206 15.11 32.91 -15.63
C LYS A 206 15.38 31.57 -14.92
N TYR A 207 14.85 31.42 -13.71
CA TYR A 207 14.91 30.20 -12.90
C TYR A 207 16.31 29.78 -12.41
N ASP A 208 17.16 30.74 -12.06
CA ASP A 208 18.43 30.46 -11.39
C ASP A 208 18.39 30.94 -9.93
N CYS A 209 18.26 29.98 -9.02
CA CYS A 209 18.39 30.17 -7.58
C CYS A 209 19.66 29.49 -7.03
N LEU A 210 20.60 29.06 -7.87
CA LEU A 210 21.79 28.37 -7.39
C LEU A 210 22.67 29.31 -6.58
N GLY A 211 23.12 28.83 -5.42
CA GLY A 211 23.99 29.60 -4.53
C GLY A 211 23.27 30.74 -3.79
N ASN A 212 21.93 30.77 -3.76
CA ASN A 212 21.19 31.73 -2.95
C ASN A 212 21.21 31.41 -1.44
N MET A 213 21.69 30.23 -1.05
CA MET A 213 21.87 29.82 0.35
C MET A 213 23.02 30.61 0.98
N VAL A 214 22.75 31.39 2.04
CA VAL A 214 23.77 32.21 2.73
C VAL A 214 24.24 31.59 4.05
N THR A 215 23.90 30.33 4.30
CA THR A 215 24.23 29.58 5.51
C THR A 215 24.72 28.18 5.16
N ASN A 216 25.65 27.67 5.98
CA ASN A 216 26.10 26.27 5.96
C ASN A 216 25.48 25.45 7.10
N SER A 217 24.56 26.04 7.86
CA SER A 217 23.73 25.32 8.84
C SER A 217 22.44 24.84 8.16
N LEU A 218 21.85 23.78 8.70
CA LEU A 218 20.62 23.21 8.18
C LEU A 218 19.44 24.19 8.39
N THR A 219 18.69 24.47 7.33
CA THR A 219 17.52 25.34 7.28
C THR A 219 16.45 24.74 6.38
N SER A 220 15.21 25.24 6.47
CA SER A 220 14.12 24.83 5.58
C SER A 220 13.23 25.99 5.14
N GLY A 221 12.51 25.77 4.04
CA GLY A 221 11.70 26.78 3.38
C GLY A 221 10.43 27.12 4.14
N PHE A 222 10.06 28.40 4.17
CA PHE A 222 8.79 28.87 4.72
C PHE A 222 7.68 28.89 3.66
N ARG A 223 6.47 28.54 4.10
CA ARG A 223 5.23 28.61 3.32
C ARG A 223 4.20 29.47 4.06
N PRO A 224 3.55 30.45 3.39
CA PRO A 224 2.55 31.31 4.02
C PRO A 224 1.34 30.58 4.62
N GLU A 225 0.96 29.45 4.05
CA GLU A 225 -0.25 28.67 4.38
C GLU A 225 -0.08 27.71 5.56
N GLN A 226 1.14 27.52 6.05
CA GLN A 226 1.43 26.56 7.12
C GLN A 226 1.16 27.11 8.52
N ASP A 227 1.10 26.21 9.49
CA ASP A 227 0.92 26.49 10.93
C ASP A 227 2.11 27.23 11.61
N VAL A 228 2.99 27.84 10.81
CA VAL A 228 4.22 28.50 11.25
C VAL A 228 4.28 29.93 10.72
N LYS A 229 4.44 30.89 11.63
CA LYS A 229 4.71 32.29 11.29
C LYS A 229 6.16 32.46 10.84
N ILE A 230 6.37 33.25 9.78
CA ILE A 230 7.70 33.65 9.32
C ILE A 230 8.29 34.68 10.31
N PRO A 231 9.50 34.46 10.87
CA PRO A 231 10.13 35.42 11.77
C PRO A 231 10.34 36.79 11.11
N HIS A 232 9.99 37.87 11.82
CA HIS A 232 10.32 39.23 11.39
C HIS A 232 11.77 39.56 11.76
N LEU A 233 12.63 39.72 10.76
CA LEU A 233 14.06 39.97 10.96
C LEU A 233 14.48 41.38 10.53
N ASN A 234 15.26 42.04 11.38
CA ASN A 234 15.87 43.34 11.08
C ASN A 234 17.18 43.23 10.27
N THR A 235 17.84 42.07 10.29
CA THR A 235 19.24 41.88 9.82
C THR A 235 19.42 40.80 8.74
N GLY A 236 18.36 40.10 8.32
CA GLY A 236 18.47 38.94 7.44
C GLY A 236 17.14 38.50 6.85
N LEU A 237 17.16 37.64 5.83
CA LEU A 237 15.95 37.13 5.18
C LEU A 237 15.92 35.60 5.24
N LYS A 238 14.71 35.04 5.45
CA LYS A 238 14.48 33.59 5.49
C LYS A 238 14.25 33.05 4.07
N CYS A 239 14.47 31.75 3.87
CA CYS A 239 14.18 31.08 2.60
C CYS A 239 12.67 30.86 2.43
N ALA A 240 12.13 31.26 1.28
CA ALA A 240 10.83 30.74 0.83
C ALA A 240 11.00 29.28 0.40
N HIS A 241 9.96 28.44 0.52
CA HIS A 241 10.00 27.12 -0.09
C HIS A 241 9.89 27.22 -1.62
N ASP A 242 8.80 27.82 -2.10
CA ASP A 242 8.51 27.99 -3.52
C ASP A 242 9.03 29.32 -4.07
N TRP A 243 8.83 29.55 -5.38
CA TRP A 243 9.01 30.84 -6.00
C TRP A 243 8.16 31.89 -5.29
N ASN A 244 8.81 32.85 -4.63
CA ASN A 244 8.10 33.92 -3.94
C ASN A 244 7.40 34.84 -4.96
N THR A 245 6.08 34.66 -5.17
CA THR A 245 5.27 35.51 -6.06
C THR A 245 4.67 36.73 -5.35
N ASP A 246 4.68 36.77 -4.01
CA ASP A 246 4.06 37.84 -3.22
C ASP A 246 5.08 38.62 -2.40
N ASN A 247 5.21 39.92 -2.70
CA ASN A 247 6.14 40.91 -2.13
C ASN A 247 6.04 41.17 -0.59
N THR A 248 5.53 40.24 0.21
CA THR A 248 5.63 40.28 1.67
C THR A 248 7.07 39.92 2.09
N ARG A 249 7.83 40.92 2.54
CA ARG A 249 9.30 40.93 2.66
C ARG A 249 9.93 39.98 3.71
N LEU A 250 9.29 38.88 4.12
CA LEU A 250 9.74 38.07 5.26
C LEU A 250 10.52 36.81 4.86
N ALA A 251 10.16 36.17 3.74
CA ALA A 251 10.92 35.07 3.15
C ALA A 251 11.20 35.37 1.67
N ILE A 252 12.35 34.96 1.15
CA ILE A 252 12.82 35.30 -0.21
C ILE A 252 13.58 34.14 -0.86
N GLY A 253 13.92 34.33 -2.13
CA GLY A 253 14.65 33.35 -2.90
C GLY A 253 13.83 32.09 -3.08
N GLY A 254 14.35 30.98 -2.58
CA GLY A 254 13.73 29.67 -2.73
C GLY A 254 14.66 28.54 -2.30
N ILE A 255 14.10 27.41 -1.89
CA ILE A 255 14.85 26.20 -1.51
C ILE A 255 14.21 24.90 -2.01
N GLY A 256 12.97 24.94 -2.51
CA GLY A 256 12.21 23.76 -2.92
C GLY A 256 12.84 22.98 -4.08
N LYS A 257 12.65 21.66 -4.05
CA LYS A 257 13.17 20.67 -5.03
C LYS A 257 12.09 19.67 -5.44
N ASP A 258 10.84 20.11 -5.46
CA ASP A 258 9.69 19.22 -5.55
C ASP A 258 9.48 18.63 -6.96
N THR A 259 10.10 19.24 -7.98
CA THR A 259 9.98 18.86 -9.39
C THR A 259 11.21 19.27 -10.18
N THR A 260 11.43 18.66 -11.33
CA THR A 260 12.44 19.09 -12.33
C THR A 260 11.98 20.29 -13.15
N ASP A 261 10.72 20.73 -12.99
CA ASP A 261 10.22 21.94 -13.65
C ASP A 261 10.67 23.21 -12.92
N ALA A 262 11.65 23.89 -13.51
CA ALA A 262 12.21 25.14 -13.00
C ALA A 262 11.19 26.30 -12.90
N ASN A 263 10.04 26.22 -13.59
CA ASN A 263 8.96 27.22 -13.43
C ASN A 263 8.23 27.07 -12.09
N LEU A 264 8.29 25.89 -11.47
CA LEU A 264 7.45 25.51 -10.34
C LEU A 264 8.24 25.46 -9.04
N THR A 265 9.51 25.06 -9.09
CA THR A 265 10.34 24.97 -7.89
C THR A 265 11.70 25.68 -8.08
N PRO A 266 12.23 26.36 -7.04
CA PRO A 266 13.46 27.14 -7.14
C PRO A 266 14.73 26.37 -7.51
N HIS A 267 14.89 25.15 -6.98
CA HIS A 267 16.10 24.33 -7.12
C HIS A 267 15.78 23.04 -7.89
N ALA A 268 15.12 23.20 -9.04
CA ALA A 268 14.68 22.09 -9.88
C ALA A 268 15.84 21.24 -10.44
N ASP A 269 17.02 21.84 -10.60
CA ASP A 269 18.21 21.22 -11.17
C ASP A 269 18.86 20.18 -10.25
N ILE A 270 18.70 20.32 -8.93
CA ILE A 270 19.17 19.36 -7.93
C ILE A 270 18.07 18.42 -7.42
N HIS A 271 16.89 18.42 -8.04
CA HIS A 271 15.84 17.42 -7.78
C HIS A 271 16.36 15.98 -7.89
N PRO A 272 17.17 15.59 -8.90
CA PRO A 272 17.69 14.23 -8.99
C PRO A 272 18.55 13.81 -7.78
N ASP A 273 19.40 14.70 -7.27
CA ASP A 273 20.25 14.41 -6.11
C ASP A 273 19.41 14.24 -4.84
N ALA A 274 18.42 15.10 -4.63
CA ALA A 274 17.46 14.99 -3.53
C ALA A 274 16.68 13.67 -3.57
N VAL A 275 16.25 13.25 -4.77
CA VAL A 275 15.53 11.98 -4.99
C VAL A 275 16.42 10.77 -4.68
N VAL A 276 17.67 10.77 -5.15
CA VAL A 276 18.60 9.66 -4.87
C VAL A 276 18.88 9.56 -3.37
N ALA A 277 19.09 10.69 -2.70
CA ALA A 277 19.26 10.73 -1.24
C ALA A 277 18.01 10.20 -0.52
N ALA A 278 16.81 10.63 -0.93
CA ALA A 278 15.54 10.19 -0.33
C ALA A 278 15.26 8.68 -0.54
N ILE A 279 15.60 8.11 -1.70
CA ILE A 279 15.48 6.67 -1.96
C ILE A 279 16.45 5.89 -1.06
N ARG A 280 17.71 6.34 -0.94
CA ARG A 280 18.70 5.70 -0.05
C ARG A 280 18.27 5.79 1.41
N ALA A 281 17.81 6.96 1.86
CA ALA A 281 17.29 7.20 3.20
C ALA A 281 16.07 6.32 3.52
N THR A 282 15.14 6.19 2.57
CA THR A 282 13.99 5.27 2.69
C THR A 282 14.45 3.81 2.80
N THR A 283 15.45 3.41 2.01
CA THR A 283 16.00 2.04 2.03
C THR A 283 16.66 1.75 3.37
N GLU A 284 17.55 2.62 3.85
CA GLU A 284 18.27 2.47 5.12
C GLU A 284 17.33 2.49 6.33
N TYR A 285 16.33 3.38 6.30
CA TYR A 285 15.31 3.44 7.34
C TYR A 285 14.53 2.14 7.46
N LEU A 286 14.13 1.53 6.33
CA LEU A 286 13.37 0.29 6.32
C LEU A 286 14.25 -0.92 6.64
N TYR A 287 15.21 -1.21 5.76
CA TYR A 287 16.14 -2.33 5.89
C TYR A 287 17.34 -2.22 4.93
N GLN A 288 18.56 -2.24 5.46
CA GLN A 288 19.78 -2.35 4.68
C GLN A 288 20.90 -3.04 5.48
N ASN A 289 21.50 -4.10 4.93
CA ASN A 289 22.65 -4.81 5.50
C ASN A 289 22.41 -5.25 6.96
N GLY A 290 21.24 -5.84 7.25
CA GLY A 290 20.85 -6.26 8.60
C GLY A 290 20.53 -5.13 9.60
N LYS A 291 20.51 -3.87 9.16
CA LYS A 291 20.07 -2.71 9.95
C LYS A 291 18.75 -2.15 9.41
N GLY A 292 18.10 -1.28 10.18
CA GLY A 292 16.86 -0.60 9.79
C GLY A 292 15.76 -0.78 10.84
N ILE A 293 14.61 -0.15 10.64
CA ILE A 293 13.48 -0.20 11.57
C ILE A 293 12.81 -1.58 11.59
N LEU A 294 12.95 -2.35 10.50
CA LEU A 294 12.35 -3.67 10.34
C LEU A 294 13.34 -4.83 10.57
N SER A 295 14.58 -4.54 11.02
CA SER A 295 15.63 -5.55 11.14
C SER A 295 15.38 -6.61 12.21
N ASN A 296 14.49 -6.34 13.18
CA ASN A 296 14.15 -7.28 14.25
C ASN A 296 13.08 -8.31 13.85
N LEU A 297 12.41 -8.09 12.70
CA LEU A 297 11.43 -9.04 12.20
C LEU A 297 12.14 -10.33 11.79
N SER A 298 11.54 -11.47 12.13
CA SER A 298 11.93 -12.75 11.56
C SER A 298 11.70 -12.77 10.05
N VAL A 299 12.31 -13.75 9.37
CA VAL A 299 12.12 -13.95 7.92
C VAL A 299 10.65 -14.07 7.55
N ASP A 300 9.85 -14.77 8.36
CA ASP A 300 8.43 -14.98 8.07
C ASP A 300 7.61 -13.72 8.35
N GLU A 301 7.91 -12.97 9.40
CA GLU A 301 7.22 -11.71 9.71
C GLU A 301 7.49 -10.63 8.66
N PHE A 302 8.74 -10.47 8.21
CA PHE A 302 9.07 -9.54 7.13
C PHE A 302 8.38 -9.93 5.83
N LYS A 303 8.35 -11.23 5.51
CA LYS A 303 7.62 -11.74 4.35
C LYS A 303 6.11 -11.51 4.47
N ASN A 304 5.53 -11.67 5.64
CA ASN A 304 4.11 -11.40 5.87
C ASN A 304 3.79 -9.91 5.71
N LEU A 305 4.64 -9.03 6.25
CA LEU A 305 4.46 -7.58 6.21
C LEU A 305 4.38 -7.03 4.78
N PHE A 306 5.28 -7.47 3.89
CA PHE A 306 5.33 -7.03 2.49
C PHE A 306 4.69 -8.02 1.49
N ASP A 307 4.11 -9.12 1.95
CA ASP A 307 3.61 -10.23 1.12
C ASP A 307 4.67 -10.78 0.13
N LEU A 308 5.90 -10.97 0.61
CA LEU A 308 7.03 -11.57 -0.13
C LEU A 308 6.96 -13.11 -0.15
N LYS A 309 5.77 -13.70 -0.16
CA LYS A 309 5.61 -15.16 -0.23
C LYS A 309 5.70 -15.61 -1.67
N SER A 310 6.70 -16.41 -2.05
CA SER A 310 6.75 -17.00 -3.40
C SER A 310 6.11 -18.40 -3.38
N ARG A 311 5.16 -18.68 -4.28
CA ARG A 311 4.54 -19.99 -4.44
C ARG A 311 5.58 -21.05 -4.75
N GLU A 312 6.59 -20.76 -5.58
CA GLU A 312 7.64 -21.75 -5.93
C GLU A 312 8.37 -22.31 -4.69
N LYS A 313 8.49 -21.53 -3.60
CA LYS A 313 9.11 -22.00 -2.35
C LYS A 313 8.11 -22.57 -1.34
N GLU A 314 6.87 -22.11 -1.34
CA GLU A 314 5.81 -22.64 -0.45
C GLU A 314 5.15 -23.91 -1.01
N SER A 315 5.04 -24.06 -2.33
CA SER A 315 4.45 -25.21 -3.04
C SER A 315 5.41 -26.40 -3.17
N ARG A 316 6.69 -26.20 -2.87
CA ARG A 316 7.74 -27.25 -2.81
C ARG A 316 7.53 -28.24 -1.64
N GLY A 317 6.33 -28.38 -1.13
CA GLY A 317 5.94 -29.41 -0.15
C GLY A 317 6.01 -30.84 -0.73
N SER A 318 5.26 -31.76 -0.12
CA SER A 318 5.11 -33.13 -0.62
C SER A 318 3.84 -33.29 -1.44
N LEU A 319 3.89 -34.04 -2.55
CA LEU A 319 2.67 -34.56 -3.18
C LEU A 319 2.37 -35.93 -2.57
N THR A 320 1.33 -36.00 -1.74
CA THR A 320 0.96 -37.24 -1.04
C THR A 320 -0.25 -37.89 -1.69
N ILE A 321 -0.09 -39.15 -2.09
CA ILE A 321 -1.13 -40.01 -2.64
C ILE A 321 -1.40 -41.12 -1.62
N VAL A 322 -2.67 -41.28 -1.23
CA VAL A 322 -3.16 -42.35 -0.37
C VAL A 322 -4.11 -43.21 -1.19
N MET A 323 -3.79 -44.47 -1.41
CA MET A 323 -4.53 -45.33 -2.35
C MET A 323 -5.06 -46.59 -1.66
N ASP A 324 -6.36 -46.81 -1.80
CA ASP A 324 -7.01 -48.06 -1.48
C ASP A 324 -6.57 -49.17 -2.46
N VAL A 325 -6.05 -50.28 -1.93
CA VAL A 325 -5.60 -51.44 -2.73
C VAL A 325 -6.41 -52.72 -2.44
N SER A 326 -7.61 -52.57 -1.90
CA SER A 326 -8.57 -53.66 -1.68
C SER A 326 -9.04 -54.34 -2.98
N GLY A 327 -9.63 -55.52 -2.86
CA GLY A 327 -10.20 -56.26 -3.99
C GLY A 327 -11.39 -55.56 -4.66
N SER A 328 -12.17 -54.74 -3.95
CA SER A 328 -13.27 -53.96 -4.54
C SER A 328 -12.75 -52.92 -5.53
N MET A 329 -11.60 -52.33 -5.21
CA MET A 329 -10.87 -51.45 -6.12
C MET A 329 -10.38 -52.14 -7.38
N SER A 330 -10.47 -53.48 -7.56
CA SER A 330 -9.94 -54.16 -8.76
C SER A 330 -10.44 -53.59 -10.10
N ASP A 331 -11.72 -53.23 -10.18
CA ASP A 331 -12.30 -52.61 -11.38
C ASP A 331 -11.93 -51.11 -11.51
N ASP A 332 -11.52 -50.45 -10.42
CA ASP A 332 -11.18 -49.01 -10.34
C ASP A 332 -9.67 -48.76 -10.35
N MET A 333 -8.87 -49.76 -10.01
CA MET A 333 -7.44 -49.69 -9.73
C MET A 333 -6.67 -49.23 -10.96
N LYS A 334 -7.11 -49.63 -12.16
CA LYS A 334 -6.50 -49.11 -13.39
C LYS A 334 -6.74 -47.61 -13.53
N ALA A 335 -7.98 -47.16 -13.37
CA ALA A 335 -8.33 -45.74 -13.48
C ALA A 335 -7.64 -44.92 -12.39
N ALA A 336 -7.61 -45.40 -11.14
CA ALA A 336 -6.95 -44.76 -10.01
C ALA A 336 -5.42 -44.66 -10.18
N ARG A 337 -4.77 -45.71 -10.71
CA ARG A 337 -3.36 -45.67 -11.07
C ARG A 337 -3.08 -44.68 -12.20
N ASP A 338 -3.81 -44.77 -13.30
CA ASP A 338 -3.65 -43.87 -14.45
C ASP A 338 -3.87 -42.40 -14.02
N ALA A 339 -4.84 -42.18 -13.14
CA ALA A 339 -5.10 -40.91 -12.48
C ALA A 339 -3.89 -40.40 -11.68
N CYS A 340 -3.37 -41.20 -10.76
CA CYS A 340 -2.21 -40.83 -9.95
C CYS A 340 -0.94 -40.61 -10.80
N ILE A 341 -0.72 -41.43 -11.83
CA ILE A 341 0.40 -41.29 -12.77
C ILE A 341 0.27 -39.97 -13.54
N ASN A 342 -0.92 -39.62 -14.01
CA ASN A 342 -1.15 -38.33 -14.67
C ASN A 342 -0.91 -37.15 -13.73
N LEU A 343 -1.30 -37.26 -12.46
CA LEU A 343 -1.03 -36.24 -11.44
C LEU A 343 0.47 -36.03 -11.22
N VAL A 344 1.24 -37.13 -11.08
CA VAL A 344 2.70 -37.07 -10.94
C VAL A 344 3.35 -36.52 -12.21
N SER A 345 3.00 -37.07 -13.37
CA SER A 345 3.61 -36.70 -14.67
C SER A 345 3.35 -35.25 -15.03
N ALA A 346 2.23 -34.68 -14.60
CA ALA A 346 1.86 -33.32 -14.95
C ALA A 346 2.46 -32.26 -14.00
N VAL A 347 3.09 -32.67 -12.89
CA VAL A 347 3.90 -31.79 -12.04
C VAL A 347 5.41 -32.05 -12.19
N GLN A 348 5.82 -33.28 -12.55
CA GLN A 348 7.21 -33.67 -12.76
C GLN A 348 7.88 -32.83 -13.85
N GLY A 349 9.05 -32.25 -13.57
CA GLY A 349 9.77 -31.38 -14.48
C GLY A 349 9.11 -30.01 -14.72
N THR A 350 8.10 -29.65 -13.93
CA THR A 350 7.44 -28.33 -13.97
C THR A 350 7.85 -27.47 -12.76
N PRO A 351 7.64 -26.14 -12.79
CA PRO A 351 7.84 -25.30 -11.61
C PRO A 351 6.97 -25.69 -10.39
N ASN A 352 5.93 -26.52 -10.59
CA ASN A 352 5.06 -27.04 -9.54
C ASN A 352 5.50 -28.42 -9.03
N GLU A 353 6.68 -28.91 -9.40
CA GLU A 353 7.19 -30.20 -8.94
C GLU A 353 7.40 -30.18 -7.41
N PRO A 354 6.80 -31.13 -6.66
CA PRO A 354 7.00 -31.23 -5.22
C PRO A 354 8.44 -31.64 -4.88
N THR A 355 8.90 -31.35 -3.66
CA THR A 355 10.25 -31.80 -3.24
C THR A 355 10.34 -33.29 -3.02
N ASP A 356 9.21 -33.94 -2.77
CA ASP A 356 9.10 -35.39 -2.75
C ASP A 356 7.66 -35.85 -3.00
N TYR A 357 7.56 -37.08 -3.46
CA TYR A 357 6.32 -37.79 -3.66
C TYR A 357 6.16 -38.83 -2.56
N ILE A 358 4.95 -38.97 -2.05
CA ILE A 358 4.63 -39.94 -1.01
C ILE A 358 3.49 -40.81 -1.51
N LEU A 359 3.67 -42.12 -1.43
CA LEU A 359 2.61 -43.09 -1.68
C LEU A 359 2.34 -43.85 -0.39
N ALA A 360 1.13 -43.73 0.13
CA ALA A 360 0.59 -44.61 1.15
C ALA A 360 -0.46 -45.52 0.52
N THR A 361 -0.47 -46.80 0.89
CA THR A 361 -1.51 -47.73 0.47
C THR A 361 -2.18 -48.34 1.70
N PHE A 362 -3.47 -48.62 1.63
CA PHE A 362 -4.21 -49.26 2.73
C PHE A 362 -5.15 -50.36 2.23
N ASN A 363 -5.45 -51.32 3.11
CA ASN A 363 -6.25 -52.52 2.86
C ASN A 363 -6.61 -53.17 4.21
N ASP A 364 -7.61 -54.05 4.24
CA ASP A 364 -7.98 -54.84 5.41
C ASP A 364 -7.06 -56.07 5.68
N PRO A 365 -6.58 -56.26 6.93
CA PRO A 365 -6.71 -55.39 8.11
C PRO A 365 -5.63 -54.29 8.16
N ASP A 366 -5.80 -53.30 9.06
CA ASP A 366 -4.94 -52.10 9.25
C ASP A 366 -3.42 -52.31 9.11
N ASN A 367 -2.90 -53.47 9.54
CA ASN A 367 -1.48 -53.80 9.46
C ASN A 367 -0.93 -53.92 8.02
N LYS A 368 -1.79 -53.90 7.00
CA LYS A 368 -1.43 -53.84 5.59
C LYS A 368 -1.22 -52.41 5.08
N THR A 369 -1.41 -51.40 5.93
CA THR A 369 -1.12 -50.01 5.58
C THR A 369 0.39 -49.80 5.40
N THR A 370 0.80 -49.32 4.23
CA THR A 370 2.21 -49.01 3.93
C THR A 370 2.38 -47.54 3.56
N GLY A 371 3.61 -47.03 3.62
CA GLY A 371 3.91 -45.67 3.16
C GLY A 371 5.38 -45.54 2.79
N GLU A 372 5.64 -45.05 1.59
CA GLU A 372 6.95 -44.90 0.96
C GLU A 372 7.14 -43.44 0.46
N ARG A 373 8.40 -42.98 0.46
CA ARG A 373 8.81 -41.64 0.02
C ARG A 373 9.73 -41.78 -1.19
N PHE A 374 9.50 -40.95 -2.20
CA PHE A 374 10.27 -40.92 -3.45
C PHE A 374 10.74 -39.49 -3.72
N THR A 375 11.99 -39.33 -4.15
CA THR A 375 12.56 -38.04 -4.55
C THR A 375 12.54 -37.84 -6.06
N ASN A 376 12.08 -38.83 -6.83
CA ASN A 376 11.96 -38.80 -8.29
C ASN A 376 10.55 -39.26 -8.70
N GLY A 377 9.92 -38.52 -9.62
CA GLY A 377 8.61 -38.85 -10.18
C GLY A 377 8.57 -40.19 -10.91
N ASP A 378 9.64 -40.59 -11.59
CA ASP A 378 9.69 -41.87 -12.31
C ASP A 378 9.62 -43.07 -11.35
N ASP A 379 10.21 -42.95 -10.16
CA ASP A 379 10.25 -44.03 -9.16
C ASP A 379 8.85 -44.28 -8.56
N ILE A 380 8.12 -43.21 -8.24
CA ILE A 380 6.72 -43.36 -7.78
C ILE A 380 5.81 -43.83 -8.92
N ILE A 381 6.02 -43.40 -10.17
CA ILE A 381 5.27 -43.90 -11.33
C ILE A 381 5.48 -45.41 -11.50
N ASN A 382 6.72 -45.88 -11.41
CA ASN A 382 7.04 -47.30 -11.45
C ASN A 382 6.37 -48.07 -10.29
N LYS A 383 6.37 -47.49 -9.08
CA LYS A 383 5.67 -48.07 -7.95
C LYS A 383 4.16 -48.13 -8.18
N LEU A 384 3.54 -47.07 -8.69
CA LEU A 384 2.11 -47.03 -9.02
C LEU A 384 1.74 -48.10 -10.06
N HIS A 385 2.57 -48.32 -11.08
CA HIS A 385 2.36 -49.41 -12.05
C HIS A 385 2.36 -50.79 -11.40
N SER A 386 3.17 -50.99 -10.35
CA SER A 386 3.29 -52.27 -9.64
C SER A 386 2.14 -52.59 -8.69
N LEU A 387 1.26 -51.62 -8.39
CA LEU A 387 0.15 -51.85 -7.47
C LEU A 387 -0.88 -52.82 -8.09
N VAL A 388 -1.27 -53.81 -7.28
CA VAL A 388 -2.29 -54.81 -7.62
C VAL A 388 -3.34 -54.79 -6.52
N ALA A 389 -4.61 -54.74 -6.92
CA ALA A 389 -5.72 -54.92 -6.01
C ALA A 389 -5.74 -56.38 -5.53
N ASP A 390 -5.69 -56.59 -4.22
CA ASP A 390 -5.70 -57.93 -3.62
C ASP A 390 -6.37 -57.88 -2.24
N GLY A 391 -6.94 -58.98 -1.75
CA GLY A 391 -7.61 -59.03 -0.44
C GLY A 391 -8.91 -58.22 -0.35
N GLY A 392 -9.34 -57.89 0.87
CA GLY A 392 -10.66 -57.30 1.16
C GLY A 392 -11.75 -58.36 1.33
N GLY A 393 -12.34 -58.46 2.52
CA GLY A 393 -13.40 -59.44 2.83
C GLY A 393 -14.78 -58.80 3.00
N ASP A 394 -14.81 -57.57 3.48
CA ASP A 394 -15.96 -56.77 3.81
C ASP A 394 -15.70 -55.29 3.48
N CYS A 395 -16.77 -54.56 3.20
CA CYS A 395 -16.74 -53.09 3.23
C CYS A 395 -17.47 -52.68 4.50
N PRO A 396 -16.91 -51.78 5.34
CA PRO A 396 -15.95 -50.68 5.05
C PRO A 396 -14.43 -50.98 5.32
N GLU A 397 -13.50 -50.12 4.86
CA GLU A 397 -12.01 -50.30 4.86
C GLU A 397 -11.23 -49.30 5.77
N TYR A 398 -9.96 -49.56 6.15
CA TYR A 398 -9.12 -48.69 7.04
C TYR A 398 -8.55 -47.41 6.37
N ALA A 399 -9.43 -46.58 5.83
CA ALA A 399 -9.08 -45.35 5.13
C ALA A 399 -8.36 -44.30 5.99
N ILE A 400 -8.74 -44.13 7.27
CA ILE A 400 -8.16 -43.09 8.13
C ILE A 400 -6.72 -43.43 8.53
N SER A 401 -6.42 -44.71 8.73
CA SER A 401 -5.06 -45.22 8.90
C SER A 401 -4.17 -44.91 7.70
N GLY A 402 -4.67 -45.10 6.48
CA GLY A 402 -3.97 -44.71 5.25
C GLY A 402 -3.64 -43.22 5.22
N ILE A 403 -4.61 -42.37 5.58
CA ILE A 403 -4.44 -40.92 5.67
C ILE A 403 -3.39 -40.56 6.73
N LEU A 404 -3.48 -41.11 7.94
CA LEU A 404 -2.53 -40.88 9.03
C LEU A 404 -1.11 -41.30 8.64
N ARG A 405 -0.97 -42.42 7.92
CA ARG A 405 0.32 -42.86 7.38
C ARG A 405 0.87 -41.85 6.37
N GLY A 406 0.04 -41.37 5.44
CA GLY A 406 0.38 -40.29 4.52
C GLY A 406 0.88 -39.05 5.27
N ILE A 407 0.04 -38.48 6.14
CA ILE A 407 0.34 -37.28 6.94
C ILE A 407 1.67 -37.38 7.70
N SER A 408 2.00 -38.57 8.22
CA SER A 408 3.24 -38.77 8.97
C SER A 408 4.50 -38.49 8.13
N LEU A 409 4.45 -38.82 6.84
CA LEU A 409 5.55 -38.65 5.88
C LEU A 409 5.52 -37.27 5.19
N THR A 410 4.33 -36.68 5.06
CA THR A 410 4.07 -35.40 4.38
C THR A 410 4.74 -34.21 5.09
N LYS A 411 5.36 -33.32 4.31
CA LYS A 411 5.90 -32.03 4.78
C LYS A 411 4.79 -31.05 5.17
N ASN A 412 5.14 -30.01 5.91
CA ASN A 412 4.17 -28.98 6.31
C ASN A 412 3.68 -28.19 5.08
N GLY A 413 2.46 -27.67 5.12
CA GLY A 413 1.86 -26.85 4.05
C GLY A 413 1.50 -27.60 2.77
N SER A 414 1.48 -28.93 2.80
CA SER A 414 1.40 -29.78 1.61
C SER A 414 -0.01 -30.31 1.30
N TYR A 415 -0.17 -30.98 0.16
CA TYR A 415 -1.44 -31.56 -0.31
C TYR A 415 -1.46 -33.08 -0.16
N LEU A 416 -2.60 -33.63 0.27
CA LEU A 416 -2.84 -35.07 0.38
C LEU A 416 -4.11 -35.46 -0.38
N TYR A 417 -3.96 -36.33 -1.37
CA TYR A 417 -5.03 -36.87 -2.19
C TYR A 417 -5.28 -38.33 -1.85
N MET A 418 -6.53 -38.66 -1.52
CA MET A 418 -6.90 -40.00 -1.09
C MET A 418 -7.92 -40.59 -2.07
N PHE A 419 -7.69 -41.83 -2.52
CA PHE A 419 -8.51 -42.50 -3.54
C PHE A 419 -9.09 -43.81 -2.97
N THR A 420 -10.42 -43.94 -2.96
CA THR A 420 -11.13 -45.13 -2.47
C THR A 420 -12.53 -45.27 -3.09
N ASP A 421 -13.06 -46.49 -3.13
CA ASP A 421 -14.45 -46.81 -3.50
C ASP A 421 -15.31 -47.23 -2.28
N ALA A 422 -14.76 -47.11 -1.07
CA ALA A 422 -15.35 -47.61 0.17
C ALA A 422 -15.49 -46.53 1.28
N ASP A 423 -16.45 -46.79 2.17
CA ASP A 423 -16.59 -46.06 3.43
C ASP A 423 -15.42 -46.42 4.39
N ALA A 424 -15.11 -45.54 5.35
CA ALA A 424 -14.06 -45.77 6.35
C ALA A 424 -14.56 -46.65 7.52
N SER A 425 -13.87 -47.74 7.86
CA SER A 425 -14.15 -48.60 9.03
C SER A 425 -13.59 -48.03 10.33
N ASP A 426 -12.58 -47.17 10.22
CA ASP A 426 -11.80 -46.54 11.30
C ASP A 426 -12.11 -45.04 11.46
N GLY A 427 -13.36 -44.67 11.19
CA GLY A 427 -13.85 -43.27 11.29
C GLY A 427 -13.72 -42.66 12.70
N ASP A 428 -13.60 -43.47 13.75
CA ASP A 428 -13.34 -43.02 15.12
C ASP A 428 -11.98 -42.29 15.25
N ARG A 429 -11.05 -42.54 14.33
CA ARG A 429 -9.72 -41.90 14.28
C ARG A 429 -9.70 -40.57 13.53
N MET A 430 -10.84 -40.11 13.00
CA MET A 430 -10.96 -38.86 12.23
C MET A 430 -10.39 -37.64 12.98
N GLY A 431 -10.69 -37.51 14.28
CA GLY A 431 -10.21 -36.40 15.10
C GLY A 431 -8.67 -36.35 15.19
N GLU A 432 -8.02 -37.51 15.22
CA GLU A 432 -6.56 -37.63 15.20
C GLU A 432 -5.99 -37.13 13.86
N ALA A 433 -6.59 -37.55 12.74
CA ALA A 433 -6.18 -37.15 11.39
C ALA A 433 -6.34 -35.63 11.19
N ILE A 434 -7.47 -35.05 11.61
CA ILE A 434 -7.73 -33.60 11.53
C ILE A 434 -6.70 -32.83 12.37
N ALA A 435 -6.45 -33.25 13.61
CA ALA A 435 -5.50 -32.58 14.49
C ALA A 435 -4.08 -32.57 13.90
N LYS A 436 -3.62 -33.73 13.40
CA LYS A 436 -2.28 -33.85 12.78
C LYS A 436 -2.18 -33.09 11.46
N ALA A 437 -3.22 -33.11 10.62
CA ALA A 437 -3.24 -32.36 9.37
C ALA A 437 -3.24 -30.86 9.62
N LYS A 438 -4.05 -30.35 10.56
CA LYS A 438 -4.04 -28.93 10.97
C LYS A 438 -2.69 -28.49 11.51
N ALA A 439 -2.07 -29.28 12.38
CA ALA A 439 -0.75 -28.98 12.94
C ALA A 439 0.35 -28.85 11.88
N LYS A 440 0.21 -29.58 10.76
CA LYS A 440 1.12 -29.51 9.62
C LYS A 440 0.60 -28.63 8.47
N HIS A 441 -0.55 -27.97 8.61
CA HIS A 441 -1.22 -27.25 7.51
C HIS A 441 -1.41 -28.09 6.22
N ILE A 442 -1.73 -29.38 6.37
CA ILE A 442 -1.98 -30.29 5.25
C ILE A 442 -3.45 -30.23 4.85
N LYS A 443 -3.73 -30.02 3.56
CA LYS A 443 -5.08 -30.10 3.00
C LYS A 443 -5.40 -31.52 2.55
N ILE A 444 -6.46 -32.12 3.10
CA ILE A 444 -6.90 -33.47 2.75
C ILE A 444 -7.99 -33.40 1.69
N THR A 445 -7.79 -34.06 0.55
CA THR A 445 -8.71 -34.07 -0.60
C THR A 445 -9.08 -35.51 -0.95
N PRO A 446 -10.21 -36.03 -0.41
CA PRO A 446 -10.73 -37.34 -0.77
C PRO A 446 -11.34 -37.35 -2.19
N VAL A 447 -11.06 -38.42 -2.94
CA VAL A 447 -11.58 -38.70 -4.28
C VAL A 447 -12.26 -40.06 -4.26
N LEU A 448 -13.59 -40.05 -4.35
CA LEU A 448 -14.44 -41.22 -4.11
C LEU A 448 -15.04 -41.71 -5.44
N THR A 449 -14.82 -42.97 -5.81
CA THR A 449 -15.27 -43.54 -7.11
C THR A 449 -16.53 -44.42 -7.02
N GLY A 450 -17.03 -44.71 -5.81
CA GLY A 450 -18.20 -45.54 -5.59
C GLY A 450 -18.62 -45.62 -4.12
N SER A 451 -19.75 -46.30 -3.85
CA SER A 451 -20.13 -46.72 -2.50
C SER A 451 -20.34 -48.24 -2.50
N CYS A 452 -19.71 -48.93 -1.57
CA CYS A 452 -19.83 -50.37 -1.48
C CYS A 452 -21.31 -50.84 -1.33
N ASN A 453 -21.75 -51.74 -2.22
CA ASN A 453 -23.07 -52.41 -2.25
C ASN A 453 -24.37 -51.56 -2.42
N ARG A 454 -24.57 -50.91 -3.59
CA ARG A 454 -25.93 -50.57 -4.09
C ARG A 454 -26.81 -51.78 -4.47
N ARG A 455 -26.30 -53.03 -4.41
CA ARG A 455 -27.06 -54.24 -4.78
C ARG A 455 -27.53 -55.11 -3.60
N ARG A 456 -27.25 -54.79 -2.34
CA ARG A 456 -27.74 -55.61 -1.22
C ARG A 456 -27.99 -54.81 0.07
N ARG A 457 -29.11 -54.08 0.14
CA ARG A 457 -30.04 -53.96 1.31
C ARG A 457 -30.94 -52.72 1.19
N GLN A 458 -32.18 -52.94 0.76
CA GLN A 458 -33.31 -52.16 1.26
C GLN A 458 -33.52 -52.52 2.75
N ALA A 459 -32.76 -51.89 3.65
CA ALA A 459 -33.09 -51.77 5.06
C ALA A 459 -32.13 -50.76 5.70
N THR A 460 -32.67 -49.77 6.42
CA THR A 460 -31.98 -48.76 7.26
C THR A 460 -31.17 -47.63 6.57
N ARG A 461 -31.90 -46.70 5.94
CA ARG A 461 -31.42 -45.39 5.42
C ARG A 461 -30.92 -44.37 6.47
N ARG A 462 -30.78 -44.73 7.75
CA ARG A 462 -30.37 -43.79 8.83
C ARG A 462 -28.91 -43.94 9.29
N VAL A 463 -28.26 -45.07 9.05
CA VAL A 463 -26.86 -45.32 9.49
C VAL A 463 -25.85 -44.97 8.38
N ALA A 464 -26.21 -45.18 7.11
CA ALA A 464 -25.34 -44.89 5.95
C ALA A 464 -25.04 -43.39 5.72
N ARG A 465 -25.71 -42.46 6.41
CA ARG A 465 -25.37 -41.03 6.34
C ARG A 465 -24.22 -40.64 7.27
N ALA A 466 -24.07 -41.31 8.42
CA ALA A 466 -23.10 -40.91 9.44
C ALA A 466 -21.63 -41.29 9.13
N ILE A 467 -21.39 -42.27 8.24
CA ILE A 467 -20.03 -42.72 7.87
C ILE A 467 -19.53 -41.98 6.62
N HIS A 468 -20.45 -41.63 5.71
CA HIS A 468 -20.18 -40.78 4.56
C HIS A 468 -19.81 -39.33 4.96
N ASP A 469 -20.15 -38.89 6.18
CA ASP A 469 -19.80 -37.57 6.72
C ASP A 469 -18.30 -37.44 7.07
N VAL A 470 -17.58 -38.54 7.32
CA VAL A 470 -16.18 -38.53 7.80
C VAL A 470 -15.22 -37.87 6.79
N TYR A 471 -15.35 -38.19 5.51
CA TYR A 471 -14.51 -37.59 4.46
C TYR A 471 -14.82 -36.11 4.25
N PHE A 472 -16.09 -35.72 4.32
CA PHE A 472 -16.54 -34.34 4.18
C PHE A 472 -16.06 -33.48 5.36
N GLU A 473 -16.14 -34.01 6.58
CA GLU A 473 -15.68 -33.31 7.78
C GLU A 473 -14.15 -33.14 7.79
N MET A 474 -13.37 -34.15 7.41
CA MET A 474 -11.92 -34.01 7.28
C MET A 474 -11.51 -32.99 6.21
N ALA A 475 -12.14 -33.06 5.03
CA ALA A 475 -11.87 -32.12 3.95
C ALA A 475 -12.22 -30.69 4.39
N ALA A 476 -13.41 -30.49 4.94
CA ALA A 476 -13.85 -29.18 5.45
C ALA A 476 -12.94 -28.64 6.55
N ALA A 477 -12.57 -29.48 7.53
CA ALA A 477 -11.74 -29.08 8.66
C ALA A 477 -10.30 -28.72 8.25
N THR A 478 -9.80 -29.27 7.14
CA THR A 478 -8.43 -29.03 6.65
C THR A 478 -8.36 -28.07 5.46
N GLY A 479 -9.50 -27.52 5.01
CA GLY A 479 -9.58 -26.63 3.85
C GLY A 479 -9.44 -27.35 2.50
N GLY A 480 -9.61 -28.67 2.47
CA GLY A 480 -9.72 -29.48 1.26
C GLY A 480 -11.16 -29.62 0.77
N GLN A 481 -11.34 -30.43 -0.28
CA GLN A 481 -12.65 -30.67 -0.89
C GLN A 481 -12.83 -32.17 -1.18
N VAL A 482 -14.04 -32.69 -0.99
CA VAL A 482 -14.37 -34.06 -1.43
C VAL A 482 -14.80 -34.03 -2.89
N TYR A 483 -14.27 -34.96 -3.68
CA TYR A 483 -14.69 -35.20 -5.04
C TYR A 483 -15.35 -36.56 -5.17
N GLU A 484 -16.66 -36.57 -5.31
CA GLU A 484 -17.38 -37.76 -5.74
C GLU A 484 -17.36 -37.84 -7.27
N THR A 485 -16.96 -38.99 -7.80
CA THR A 485 -16.78 -39.17 -9.24
C THR A 485 -17.10 -40.59 -9.68
N THR A 486 -17.18 -40.77 -10.99
CA THR A 486 -17.31 -42.08 -11.62
C THR A 486 -15.99 -42.47 -12.28
N LYS A 487 -15.82 -43.76 -12.57
CA LYS A 487 -14.62 -44.29 -13.25
C LYS A 487 -14.25 -43.51 -14.52
N SER A 488 -15.26 -43.06 -15.28
CA SER A 488 -15.08 -42.29 -16.52
C SER A 488 -14.70 -40.82 -16.32
N GLU A 489 -14.89 -40.27 -15.12
CA GLU A 489 -14.73 -38.84 -14.83
C GLU A 489 -13.52 -38.53 -13.94
N LEU A 490 -12.81 -39.56 -13.49
CA LEU A 490 -11.66 -39.43 -12.58
C LEU A 490 -10.55 -38.53 -13.14
N GLY A 491 -10.22 -38.66 -14.43
CA GLY A 491 -9.24 -37.78 -15.09
C GLY A 491 -9.65 -36.30 -15.11
N ALA A 492 -10.95 -36.02 -15.03
CA ALA A 492 -11.46 -34.66 -15.00
C ALA A 492 -11.45 -34.04 -13.60
N VAL A 493 -11.74 -34.84 -12.57
CA VAL A 493 -11.55 -34.44 -11.17
C VAL A 493 -10.09 -34.06 -10.91
N LEU A 494 -9.16 -34.84 -11.46
CA LEU A 494 -7.74 -34.51 -11.38
C LEU A 494 -7.38 -33.23 -12.11
N SER A 495 -7.93 -33.00 -13.30
CA SER A 495 -7.74 -31.74 -14.00
C SER A 495 -8.24 -30.55 -13.17
N LYS A 496 -9.34 -30.70 -12.42
CA LYS A 496 -9.82 -29.68 -11.46
C LYS A 496 -8.86 -29.47 -10.31
N ILE A 497 -8.37 -30.55 -9.69
CA ILE A 497 -7.38 -30.52 -8.61
C ILE A 497 -6.12 -29.77 -9.06
N MET A 498 -5.58 -30.14 -10.21
CA MET A 498 -4.37 -29.52 -10.77
C MET A 498 -4.56 -28.04 -11.13
N GLN A 499 -5.69 -27.69 -11.72
CA GLN A 499 -5.98 -26.31 -12.11
C GLN A 499 -6.32 -25.40 -10.92
N LYS A 500 -6.86 -25.96 -9.83
CA LYS A 500 -7.30 -25.21 -8.65
C LYS A 500 -6.18 -25.09 -7.61
N GLU A 501 -5.39 -26.14 -7.43
CA GLU A 501 -4.41 -26.23 -6.35
C GLU A 501 -2.97 -25.96 -6.81
N MET A 502 -2.68 -25.88 -8.13
CA MET A 502 -1.30 -25.74 -8.65
C MET A 502 -1.08 -24.85 -9.92
N PRO A 503 -1.60 -23.61 -10.03
CA PRO A 503 -1.04 -22.63 -10.97
C PRO A 503 0.11 -21.82 -10.33
N SER A 504 1.30 -21.87 -10.94
CA SER A 504 2.48 -21.07 -10.55
C SER A 504 2.37 -19.59 -10.92
N SER A 505 1.43 -19.19 -11.80
CA SER A 505 1.04 -17.82 -12.14
C SER A 505 -0.27 -17.88 -12.95
N SER A 506 -1.22 -16.95 -12.73
CA SER A 506 -2.52 -16.96 -13.42
C SER A 506 -2.83 -15.62 -14.10
N VAL A 507 -2.51 -15.53 -15.38
CA VAL A 507 -2.81 -14.36 -16.22
C VAL A 507 -4.14 -14.55 -16.96
N VAL A 508 -4.86 -13.46 -17.22
CA VAL A 508 -6.00 -13.47 -18.15
C VAL A 508 -5.58 -12.82 -19.46
N LEU A 509 -5.81 -13.52 -20.56
CA LEU A 509 -5.50 -13.01 -21.90
C LEU A 509 -6.68 -12.15 -22.33
N ARG A 510 -7.87 -12.77 -22.42
CA ARG A 510 -9.09 -12.11 -22.89
C ARG A 510 -10.35 -12.88 -22.47
N THR A 511 -11.45 -12.14 -22.30
CA THR A 511 -12.81 -12.70 -22.29
C THR A 511 -13.56 -12.20 -23.52
N PHE A 512 -14.42 -13.01 -24.14
CA PHE A 512 -15.27 -12.56 -25.25
C PHE A 512 -16.48 -13.48 -25.42
N LYS A 513 -17.51 -13.01 -26.12
CA LYS A 513 -18.70 -13.80 -26.45
C LYS A 513 -18.74 -14.14 -27.95
N ILE A 514 -18.96 -15.41 -28.27
CA ILE A 514 -19.21 -15.86 -29.65
C ILE A 514 -20.74 -15.95 -29.84
N HIS A 515 -21.32 -14.91 -30.44
CA HIS A 515 -22.77 -14.76 -30.63
C HIS A 515 -23.34 -15.74 -31.64
N SER A 516 -24.50 -16.34 -31.33
CA SER A 516 -25.23 -17.25 -32.24
C SER A 516 -25.54 -16.63 -33.61
N THR A 517 -25.56 -15.30 -33.70
CA THR A 517 -25.72 -14.51 -34.91
C THR A 517 -24.48 -13.61 -35.10
N GLY A 518 -23.90 -13.59 -36.30
CA GLY A 518 -22.78 -12.67 -36.62
C GLY A 518 -21.36 -13.26 -36.60
N GLY A 519 -21.24 -14.58 -36.52
CA GLY A 519 -19.96 -15.31 -36.61
C GLY A 519 -19.92 -16.53 -35.69
N ASP A 520 -19.13 -17.53 -36.07
CA ASP A 520 -18.88 -18.73 -35.26
C ASP A 520 -17.47 -18.73 -34.65
N ARG A 521 -16.64 -17.72 -34.90
CA ARG A 521 -15.23 -17.70 -34.46
C ARG A 521 -14.93 -16.57 -33.48
N GLY A 522 -14.03 -16.86 -32.54
CA GLY A 522 -13.31 -15.88 -31.73
C GLY A 522 -11.83 -16.21 -31.65
N TYR A 523 -11.04 -15.27 -31.12
CA TYR A 523 -9.58 -15.32 -31.21
C TYR A 523 -8.90 -14.95 -29.90
N VAL A 524 -7.76 -15.61 -29.65
CA VAL A 524 -6.88 -15.38 -28.50
C VAL A 524 -5.45 -15.25 -29.00
N ILE A 525 -4.72 -14.25 -28.54
CA ILE A 525 -3.30 -14.06 -28.85
C ILE A 525 -2.47 -14.70 -27.75
N VAL A 526 -1.66 -15.70 -28.12
CA VAL A 526 -0.73 -16.40 -27.21
C VAL A 526 0.69 -15.96 -27.57
N ASP A 527 1.39 -15.36 -26.63
CA ASP A 527 2.78 -14.93 -26.80
C ASP A 527 3.77 -15.98 -26.27
N ALA A 528 5.07 -15.78 -26.55
CA ALA A 528 6.13 -16.74 -26.24
C ALA A 528 6.41 -16.95 -24.74
N SER A 529 5.88 -16.10 -23.85
CA SER A 529 6.04 -16.28 -22.40
C SER A 529 5.05 -17.29 -21.78
N MET A 530 4.11 -17.81 -22.58
CA MET A 530 3.02 -18.67 -22.12
C MET A 530 3.50 -20.12 -21.92
N ASN A 531 3.35 -20.64 -20.70
CA ASN A 531 3.64 -22.03 -20.36
C ASN A 531 2.40 -22.93 -20.38
N LEU A 532 1.23 -22.35 -20.12
CA LEU A 532 -0.06 -23.05 -20.11
C LEU A 532 -1.11 -22.11 -20.68
N LEU A 533 -1.87 -22.55 -21.68
CA LEU A 533 -3.10 -21.88 -22.12
C LEU A 533 -4.31 -22.64 -21.60
N LYS A 534 -5.21 -21.94 -20.92
CA LYS A 534 -6.52 -22.42 -20.47
C LYS A 534 -7.62 -21.67 -21.21
N ILE A 535 -8.56 -22.39 -21.79
CA ILE A 535 -9.75 -21.83 -22.44
C ILE A 535 -10.96 -22.40 -21.72
N GLU A 536 -11.70 -21.54 -21.03
CA GLU A 536 -12.97 -21.87 -20.40
C GLU A 536 -14.11 -21.35 -21.25
N VAL A 537 -15.09 -22.20 -21.55
CA VAL A 537 -16.22 -21.84 -22.40
C VAL A 537 -17.52 -22.13 -21.66
N ASP A 538 -18.16 -21.05 -21.23
CA ASP A 538 -19.44 -21.07 -20.54
C ASP A 538 -20.60 -21.15 -21.52
N GLY A 539 -21.61 -21.93 -21.13
CA GLY A 539 -22.83 -22.13 -21.90
C GLY A 539 -22.72 -23.21 -22.96
N ALA A 540 -21.67 -24.03 -22.99
CA ALA A 540 -21.61 -25.24 -23.82
C ALA A 540 -22.44 -26.37 -23.18
N ALA A 541 -22.97 -27.31 -23.96
CA ALA A 541 -23.66 -28.51 -23.47
C ALA A 541 -22.78 -29.77 -23.60
N SER A 542 -21.75 -29.73 -24.44
CA SER A 542 -20.78 -30.81 -24.60
C SER A 542 -19.43 -30.27 -25.08
N VAL A 543 -18.38 -31.10 -25.04
CA VAL A 543 -17.07 -30.77 -25.61
C VAL A 543 -17.06 -30.61 -27.14
N ASP A 544 -18.11 -31.05 -27.83
CA ASP A 544 -18.22 -31.01 -29.30
C ASP A 544 -18.91 -29.74 -29.79
N ASP A 545 -19.35 -28.88 -28.87
CA ASP A 545 -19.92 -27.54 -29.14
C ASP A 545 -18.86 -26.49 -29.49
N ILE A 546 -17.58 -26.85 -29.35
CA ILE A 546 -16.41 -26.01 -29.62
C ILE A 546 -15.34 -26.81 -30.39
N ARG A 547 -14.67 -26.14 -31.32
CA ARG A 547 -13.45 -26.57 -31.97
C ARG A 547 -12.36 -25.52 -31.76
N VAL A 548 -11.13 -25.96 -31.51
CA VAL A 548 -9.97 -25.08 -31.38
C VAL A 548 -8.97 -25.38 -32.48
N GLU A 549 -8.41 -24.33 -33.09
CA GLU A 549 -7.35 -24.40 -34.09
C GLU A 549 -6.13 -23.62 -33.58
N ASP A 550 -4.95 -24.22 -33.82
CA ASP A 550 -3.67 -23.60 -33.51
C ASP A 550 -3.37 -22.42 -34.46
N PRO A 551 -2.28 -21.66 -34.23
CA PRO A 551 -1.91 -20.53 -35.09
C PRO A 551 -1.61 -20.90 -36.55
N ASN A 552 -1.34 -22.18 -36.85
CA ASN A 552 -1.10 -22.68 -38.20
C ASN A 552 -2.41 -23.11 -38.91
N GLY A 553 -3.56 -22.99 -38.24
CA GLY A 553 -4.87 -23.43 -38.75
C GLY A 553 -5.12 -24.93 -38.59
N SER A 554 -4.26 -25.66 -37.87
CA SER A 554 -4.44 -27.08 -37.61
C SER A 554 -5.40 -27.30 -36.44
N LYS A 555 -6.30 -28.28 -36.56
CA LYS A 555 -7.20 -28.66 -35.47
C LYS A 555 -6.38 -29.14 -34.26
N LEU A 556 -6.67 -28.59 -33.08
CA LEU A 556 -6.01 -28.99 -31.84
C LEU A 556 -6.22 -30.50 -31.58
N GLN A 557 -5.10 -31.18 -31.31
CA GLN A 557 -5.08 -32.58 -30.90
C GLN A 557 -4.99 -32.68 -29.37
N TYR A 558 -5.79 -33.56 -28.78
CA TYR A 558 -5.86 -33.76 -27.33
C TYR A 558 -5.02 -34.96 -26.91
N LEU A 559 -3.70 -34.81 -26.99
CA LEU A 559 -2.74 -35.85 -26.63
C LEU A 559 -2.35 -35.73 -25.15
N PRO A 560 -2.17 -36.84 -24.41
CA PRO A 560 -1.67 -36.82 -23.04
C PRO A 560 -0.38 -35.99 -22.90
N GLY A 561 -0.28 -35.18 -21.85
CA GLY A 561 0.86 -34.29 -21.60
C GLY A 561 0.93 -33.03 -22.47
N PHE A 562 0.16 -32.94 -23.56
CA PHE A 562 0.11 -31.76 -24.43
C PHE A 562 -1.18 -30.96 -24.27
N ALA A 563 -2.35 -31.58 -24.49
CA ALA A 563 -3.61 -30.86 -24.38
C ALA A 563 -4.74 -31.76 -23.87
N SER A 564 -5.61 -31.19 -23.04
CA SER A 564 -6.80 -31.86 -22.50
C SER A 564 -8.05 -31.02 -22.74
N ARG A 565 -9.20 -31.69 -22.77
CA ARG A 565 -10.52 -31.05 -22.78
C ARG A 565 -11.47 -31.81 -21.87
N TYR A 566 -12.33 -31.07 -21.18
CA TYR A 566 -13.33 -31.64 -20.30
C TYR A 566 -14.59 -30.78 -20.29
N TYR A 567 -15.72 -31.41 -20.01
CA TYR A 567 -17.01 -30.76 -19.81
C TYR A 567 -17.47 -30.94 -18.37
N SER A 568 -17.76 -29.85 -17.67
CA SER A 568 -18.31 -29.84 -16.32
C SER A 568 -19.43 -28.80 -16.26
N ASP A 569 -20.63 -29.19 -15.82
CA ASP A 569 -21.66 -28.25 -15.37
C ASP A 569 -21.90 -27.06 -16.34
N GLY A 570 -22.15 -27.35 -17.62
CA GLY A 570 -22.40 -26.31 -18.63
C GLY A 570 -21.16 -25.52 -19.11
N LYS A 571 -19.96 -25.92 -18.67
CA LYS A 571 -18.67 -25.32 -19.04
C LYS A 571 -17.75 -26.35 -19.71
N VAL A 572 -17.13 -25.97 -20.81
CA VAL A 572 -16.02 -26.71 -21.41
C VAL A 572 -14.71 -26.06 -20.98
N ILE A 573 -13.75 -26.85 -20.51
CA ILE A 573 -12.41 -26.39 -20.15
C ILE A 573 -11.41 -27.11 -21.05
N ILE A 574 -10.57 -26.34 -21.74
CA ILE A 574 -9.47 -26.82 -22.57
C ILE A 574 -8.18 -26.32 -21.96
N SER A 575 -7.16 -27.17 -21.89
CA SER A 575 -5.82 -26.82 -21.40
C SER A 575 -4.77 -27.29 -22.39
N VAL A 576 -3.80 -26.43 -22.69
CA VAL A 576 -2.71 -26.68 -23.65
C VAL A 576 -1.38 -26.32 -22.99
N GLN A 577 -0.50 -27.31 -22.83
CA GLN A 577 0.85 -27.16 -22.31
C GLN A 577 1.78 -26.63 -23.40
N LYS A 578 2.64 -25.66 -23.05
CA LYS A 578 3.60 -25.02 -23.96
C LYS A 578 2.95 -24.68 -25.31
N PRO A 579 1.86 -23.88 -25.30
CA PRO A 579 1.10 -23.60 -26.52
C PRO A 579 1.99 -22.90 -27.56
N VAL A 580 1.76 -23.19 -28.84
CA VAL A 580 2.43 -22.50 -29.94
C VAL A 580 2.08 -21.01 -29.92
N THR A 581 3.10 -20.14 -30.02
CA THR A 581 2.94 -18.69 -30.11
C THR A 581 2.13 -18.31 -31.35
N GLY A 582 1.18 -17.39 -31.20
CA GLY A 582 0.38 -16.80 -32.27
C GLY A 582 -1.10 -16.72 -31.97
N LYS A 583 -1.90 -16.54 -33.03
CA LYS A 583 -3.34 -16.34 -32.95
C LYS A 583 -4.10 -17.67 -32.98
N TRP A 584 -4.62 -18.07 -31.82
CA TRP A 584 -5.47 -19.25 -31.68
C TRP A 584 -6.92 -18.92 -32.06
N THR A 585 -7.59 -19.86 -32.74
CA THR A 585 -8.98 -19.69 -33.18
C THR A 585 -9.91 -20.63 -32.42
N ILE A 586 -10.96 -20.07 -31.82
CA ILE A 586 -12.00 -20.80 -31.12
C ILE A 586 -13.28 -20.72 -31.95
N ILE A 587 -13.79 -21.88 -32.37
CA ILE A 587 -14.92 -22.01 -33.28
C ILE A 587 -16.08 -22.63 -32.51
N ARG A 588 -17.19 -21.92 -32.41
CA ARG A 588 -18.47 -22.42 -31.91
C ARG A 588 -19.11 -23.32 -32.97
N THR A 589 -19.41 -24.55 -32.59
CA THR A 589 -20.25 -25.47 -33.37
C THR A 589 -21.67 -25.60 -32.78
N ALA A 590 -21.89 -25.11 -31.55
CA ALA A 590 -23.22 -24.97 -30.97
C ALA A 590 -24.12 -23.92 -31.65
N THR A 591 -25.42 -24.04 -31.43
CA THR A 591 -26.44 -23.09 -31.90
C THR A 591 -26.62 -21.88 -30.98
N LYS A 592 -26.31 -22.02 -29.69
CA LYS A 592 -26.42 -20.97 -28.66
C LYS A 592 -25.13 -20.15 -28.56
N SER A 593 -25.25 -18.89 -28.13
CA SER A 593 -24.06 -18.06 -27.86
C SER A 593 -23.20 -18.67 -26.75
N LEU A 594 -21.88 -18.59 -26.90
CA LEU A 594 -20.91 -19.09 -25.90
C LEU A 594 -20.06 -17.94 -25.37
N THR A 595 -19.75 -17.95 -24.07
CA THR A 595 -18.80 -16.99 -23.48
C THR A 595 -17.47 -17.71 -23.26
N VAL A 596 -16.40 -17.16 -23.82
CA VAL A 596 -15.05 -17.73 -23.75
C VAL A 596 -14.18 -16.86 -22.86
N ARG A 597 -13.48 -17.48 -21.91
CA ARG A 597 -12.42 -16.86 -21.10
C ARG A 597 -11.12 -17.61 -21.36
N ALA A 598 -10.12 -16.90 -21.87
CA ALA A 598 -8.77 -17.41 -22.04
C ALA A 598 -7.85 -16.88 -20.93
N SER A 599 -7.19 -17.80 -20.23
CA SER A 599 -6.23 -17.52 -19.17
C SER A 599 -5.04 -18.47 -19.28
N GLY A 600 -4.05 -18.34 -18.40
CA GLY A 600 -2.92 -19.26 -18.42
C GLY A 600 -1.82 -18.92 -17.44
N SER A 601 -0.70 -19.61 -17.56
CA SER A 601 0.53 -19.32 -16.81
C SER A 601 1.53 -18.63 -17.73
N SER A 602 2.02 -17.47 -17.30
CA SER A 602 2.92 -16.61 -18.05
C SER A 602 3.79 -15.80 -17.10
N SER A 603 5.05 -15.57 -17.48
CA SER A 603 5.90 -14.62 -16.77
C SER A 603 5.60 -13.16 -17.12
N LEU A 604 4.85 -12.89 -18.19
CA LEU A 604 4.46 -11.56 -18.62
C LEU A 604 3.06 -11.22 -18.11
N ASP A 605 2.97 -10.17 -17.30
CA ASP A 605 1.69 -9.61 -16.85
C ASP A 605 1.86 -8.12 -16.51
N PHE A 606 0.82 -7.48 -15.98
CA PHE A 606 0.88 -6.09 -15.54
C PHE A 606 0.01 -5.82 -14.33
N SER A 607 0.43 -4.84 -13.54
CA SER A 607 -0.41 -4.23 -12.51
C SER A 607 -0.98 -2.90 -12.97
N LEU A 608 -2.03 -2.47 -12.29
CA LEU A 608 -2.63 -1.17 -12.51
C LEU A 608 -2.92 -0.46 -11.19
N VAL A 609 -2.91 0.87 -11.24
CA VAL A 609 -3.29 1.77 -10.15
C VAL A 609 -4.15 2.87 -10.72
N LEU A 610 -5.25 3.17 -10.04
CA LEU A 610 -6.06 4.34 -10.34
C LEU A 610 -5.58 5.53 -9.53
N THR A 611 -5.49 6.68 -10.21
CA THR A 611 -5.11 7.95 -9.61
C THR A 611 -6.11 9.03 -9.99
N GLU A 612 -6.36 9.95 -9.07
CA GLU A 612 -7.19 11.15 -9.28
C GLU A 612 -6.29 12.39 -9.15
N GLN A 613 -6.55 13.44 -9.91
CA GLN A 613 -5.79 14.69 -9.81
C GLN A 613 -6.42 15.62 -8.77
N ASP A 614 -5.61 16.20 -7.89
CA ASP A 614 -6.06 17.26 -7.01
C ASP A 614 -6.25 18.61 -7.76
N GLU A 615 -6.64 19.66 -7.02
CA GLU A 615 -6.87 21.02 -7.56
C GLU A 615 -5.62 21.66 -8.19
N SER A 616 -4.42 21.18 -7.85
CA SER A 616 -3.14 21.62 -8.43
C SER A 616 -2.72 20.77 -9.63
N GLY A 617 -3.57 19.82 -10.06
CA GLY A 617 -3.33 18.91 -11.17
C GLY A 617 -2.50 17.69 -10.79
N VAL A 618 -2.39 17.39 -9.50
CA VAL A 618 -1.44 16.40 -8.96
C VAL A 618 -2.13 15.06 -8.76
N PRO A 619 -1.83 14.00 -9.56
CA PRO A 619 -2.40 12.67 -9.35
C PRO A 619 -2.00 12.09 -8.01
N TYR A 620 -2.95 11.53 -7.26
CA TYR A 620 -2.72 10.72 -6.08
C TYR A 620 -3.43 9.38 -6.23
N ILE A 621 -2.89 8.33 -5.61
CA ILE A 621 -3.52 7.01 -5.60
C ILE A 621 -4.83 7.08 -4.82
N ILE A 622 -5.93 6.65 -5.45
CA ILE A 622 -7.22 6.57 -4.76
C ILE A 622 -7.30 5.32 -3.89
N GLN A 623 -8.00 5.43 -2.77
CA GLN A 623 -8.39 4.29 -1.96
C GLN A 623 -9.85 3.94 -2.23
N GLY A 624 -10.17 2.64 -2.35
CA GLY A 624 -11.54 2.18 -2.59
C GLY A 624 -11.96 2.20 -4.07
N ASN A 625 -13.26 2.31 -4.30
CA ASN A 625 -13.86 2.27 -5.64
C ASN A 625 -13.96 3.68 -6.24
N PRO A 626 -13.68 3.87 -7.55
CA PRO A 626 -13.73 5.19 -8.16
C PRO A 626 -15.16 5.70 -8.30
N ILE A 627 -15.31 7.02 -8.31
CA ILE A 627 -16.58 7.69 -8.57
C ILE A 627 -16.87 7.71 -10.08
N ALA A 628 -18.06 7.28 -10.47
CA ALA A 628 -18.50 7.28 -11.86
C ALA A 628 -18.52 8.70 -12.44
N GLY A 629 -18.02 8.87 -13.67
CA GLY A 629 -18.02 10.16 -14.37
C GLY A 629 -16.93 11.15 -13.94
N GLN A 630 -16.09 10.83 -12.95
CA GLN A 630 -14.92 11.66 -12.61
C GLN A 630 -13.71 11.33 -13.50
N ASN A 631 -12.74 12.24 -13.56
CA ASN A 631 -11.50 12.05 -14.33
C ASN A 631 -10.47 11.26 -13.51
N TYR A 632 -9.89 10.24 -14.11
CA TYR A 632 -8.83 9.44 -13.48
C TYR A 632 -7.69 9.19 -14.46
N SER A 633 -6.57 8.74 -13.90
CA SER A 633 -5.46 8.18 -14.67
C SER A 633 -5.19 6.75 -14.22
N ILE A 634 -4.98 5.85 -15.18
CA ILE A 634 -4.44 4.51 -14.94
C ILE A 634 -2.92 4.58 -15.08
N LEU A 635 -2.22 4.18 -14.02
CA LEU A 635 -0.80 3.86 -14.08
C LEU A 635 -0.67 2.34 -14.16
N THR A 636 0.06 1.85 -15.16
CA THR A 636 0.39 0.42 -15.30
C THR A 636 1.87 0.17 -15.16
N GLN A 637 2.23 -0.90 -14.47
CA GLN A 637 3.59 -1.42 -14.41
C GLN A 637 3.62 -2.79 -15.09
N LEU A 638 4.46 -2.93 -16.11
CA LEU A 638 4.55 -4.12 -16.95
C LEU A 638 5.68 -5.02 -16.43
N PHE A 639 5.36 -6.28 -16.13
CA PHE A 639 6.30 -7.24 -15.55
C PHE A 639 6.97 -8.07 -16.64
N ASN A 640 8.30 -8.25 -16.53
CA ASN A 640 9.09 -9.07 -17.46
C ASN A 640 8.90 -8.70 -18.94
N LEU A 641 8.51 -7.46 -19.21
CA LEU A 641 8.40 -6.92 -20.56
C LEU A 641 9.78 -6.41 -21.00
N GLY A 642 10.32 -6.96 -22.08
CA GLY A 642 11.63 -6.55 -22.58
C GLY A 642 11.67 -5.05 -22.95
N TYR A 643 12.83 -4.41 -22.74
CA TYR A 643 13.00 -2.96 -22.93
C TYR A 643 12.58 -2.44 -24.33
N ASN A 644 12.70 -3.26 -25.37
CA ASN A 644 12.32 -2.91 -26.76
C ASN A 644 10.89 -3.32 -27.14
N ALA A 645 10.08 -3.84 -26.23
CA ALA A 645 8.69 -4.22 -26.50
C ALA A 645 7.80 -2.98 -26.65
N SER A 646 6.75 -3.02 -27.48
CA SER A 646 5.76 -1.95 -27.60
C SER A 646 4.52 -2.23 -26.73
N LEU A 647 3.83 -1.14 -26.37
CA LEU A 647 2.46 -1.16 -25.90
C LEU A 647 1.67 -0.40 -26.98
N ASP A 648 0.88 -1.13 -27.75
CA ASP A 648 0.19 -0.58 -28.92
C ASP A 648 -1.17 -0.02 -28.52
N ASP A 649 -1.81 -0.61 -27.50
CA ASP A 649 -3.15 -0.23 -27.08
C ASP A 649 -3.46 -0.51 -25.61
N MET A 650 -4.34 0.31 -25.04
CA MET A 650 -5.02 0.08 -23.76
C MET A 650 -6.49 0.45 -23.88
N SER A 651 -7.35 -0.45 -23.41
CA SER A 651 -8.81 -0.26 -23.45
C SER A 651 -9.45 -0.66 -22.13
N LEU A 652 -10.50 0.07 -21.77
CA LEU A 652 -11.47 -0.36 -20.76
C LEU A 652 -12.43 -1.34 -21.41
N VAL A 653 -12.52 -2.55 -20.88
CA VAL A 653 -13.41 -3.60 -21.37
C VAL A 653 -14.44 -3.96 -20.30
N ASN A 654 -15.65 -4.30 -20.71
CA ASN A 654 -16.67 -4.78 -19.77
C ASN A 654 -16.32 -6.19 -19.25
N LEU A 655 -17.13 -6.75 -18.35
CA LEU A 655 -16.88 -8.08 -17.79
C LEU A 655 -16.94 -9.24 -18.81
N PHE A 656 -17.52 -9.00 -19.98
CA PHE A 656 -17.57 -9.92 -21.13
C PHE A 656 -16.47 -9.67 -22.16
N GLY A 657 -15.64 -8.64 -21.96
CA GLY A 657 -14.52 -8.25 -22.80
C GLY A 657 -14.86 -7.45 -24.06
N ASP A 658 -16.05 -6.87 -24.12
CA ASP A 658 -16.37 -5.86 -25.14
C ASP A 658 -15.72 -4.53 -24.74
N GLU A 659 -15.13 -3.84 -25.71
CA GLU A 659 -14.53 -2.52 -25.51
C GLU A 659 -15.60 -1.50 -25.15
N VAL A 660 -15.35 -0.80 -24.04
CA VAL A 660 -16.17 0.31 -23.54
C VAL A 660 -15.58 1.62 -24.00
N GLU A 661 -14.27 1.77 -23.83
CA GLU A 661 -13.51 2.95 -24.18
C GLU A 661 -12.06 2.58 -24.46
N LYS A 662 -11.51 3.14 -25.52
CA LYS A 662 -10.10 3.07 -25.85
C LYS A 662 -9.40 4.27 -25.25
N VAL A 663 -8.29 4.08 -24.53
CA VAL A 663 -7.59 5.16 -23.81
C VAL A 663 -6.21 5.42 -24.42
N GLU A 664 -5.87 6.70 -24.58
CA GLU A 664 -4.55 7.08 -25.07
C GLU A 664 -3.49 6.80 -24.00
N THR A 665 -2.41 6.11 -24.39
CA THR A 665 -1.34 5.70 -23.47
C THR A 665 -0.04 6.40 -23.78
N SER A 666 0.69 6.74 -22.72
CA SER A 666 2.07 7.22 -22.77
C SER A 666 2.97 6.23 -22.06
N LEU A 667 3.86 5.58 -22.82
CA LEU A 667 4.89 4.68 -22.27
C LEU A 667 6.01 5.49 -21.61
N ARG A 668 6.40 5.08 -20.40
CA ARG A 668 7.57 5.60 -19.68
C ARG A 668 8.54 4.45 -19.42
N ARG A 669 9.82 4.65 -19.75
CA ARG A 669 10.90 3.70 -19.48
C ARG A 669 11.93 4.35 -18.57
N ILE A 670 12.15 3.77 -17.40
CA ILE A 670 13.17 4.20 -16.45
C ILE A 670 14.01 2.98 -16.11
N GLY A 671 15.29 2.98 -16.52
CA GLY A 671 16.14 1.80 -16.37
C GLY A 671 15.53 0.57 -17.07
N SER A 672 15.36 -0.53 -16.33
CA SER A 672 14.71 -1.76 -16.79
C SER A 672 13.18 -1.74 -16.64
N GLU A 673 12.60 -0.75 -15.96
CA GLU A 673 11.18 -0.70 -15.68
C GLU A 673 10.40 -0.07 -16.84
N VAL A 674 9.31 -0.72 -17.23
CA VAL A 674 8.37 -0.23 -18.24
C VAL A 674 7.03 0.03 -17.58
N SER A 675 6.56 1.27 -17.67
CA SER A 675 5.24 1.68 -17.20
C SER A 675 4.48 2.41 -18.30
N ALA A 676 3.16 2.48 -18.17
CA ALA A 676 2.33 3.31 -19.03
C ALA A 676 1.28 4.07 -18.22
N VAL A 677 0.98 5.29 -18.65
CA VAL A 677 -0.06 6.14 -18.07
C VAL A 677 -1.15 6.40 -19.11
N ALA A 678 -2.41 6.34 -18.69
CA ALA A 678 -3.55 6.71 -19.52
C ALA A 678 -4.57 7.54 -18.73
N ASN A 679 -5.03 8.64 -19.30
CA ASN A 679 -6.05 9.52 -18.70
C ASN A 679 -7.41 9.21 -19.32
N PHE A 680 -8.47 9.17 -18.51
CA PHE A 680 -9.81 8.82 -18.97
C PHE A 680 -10.89 9.32 -18.01
N LYS A 681 -12.14 9.26 -18.46
CA LYS A 681 -13.30 9.55 -17.62
C LYS A 681 -13.93 8.23 -17.16
N MET A 682 -14.16 8.07 -15.87
CA MET A 682 -14.66 6.81 -15.33
C MET A 682 -16.03 6.46 -15.91
N PRO A 683 -16.22 5.28 -16.54
CA PRO A 683 -17.52 4.85 -17.04
C PRO A 683 -18.50 4.59 -15.89
N THR A 684 -19.79 4.44 -16.22
CA THR A 684 -20.85 4.10 -15.24
C THR A 684 -21.01 2.60 -15.00
N GLN A 685 -20.36 1.77 -15.83
CA GLN A 685 -20.41 0.32 -15.73
C GLN A 685 -19.07 -0.25 -15.25
N ARG A 686 -19.11 -1.46 -14.67
CA ARG A 686 -17.90 -2.18 -14.22
C ARG A 686 -17.02 -2.54 -15.40
N VAL A 687 -15.72 -2.29 -15.27
CA VAL A 687 -14.73 -2.52 -16.32
C VAL A 687 -13.48 -3.23 -15.80
N ARG A 688 -12.69 -3.75 -16.73
CA ARG A 688 -11.31 -4.19 -16.56
C ARG A 688 -10.42 -3.43 -17.54
N VAL A 689 -9.12 -3.37 -17.26
CA VAL A 689 -8.14 -2.84 -18.20
C VAL A 689 -7.58 -3.99 -19.03
N GLN A 690 -7.57 -3.82 -20.34
CA GLN A 690 -6.91 -4.71 -21.29
C GLN A 690 -5.80 -3.96 -22.01
N ILE A 691 -4.65 -4.60 -22.17
CA ILE A 691 -3.51 -4.09 -22.93
C ILE A 691 -3.15 -5.02 -24.09
N THR A 692 -2.64 -4.43 -25.16
CA THR A 692 -2.01 -5.17 -26.28
C THR A 692 -0.72 -4.49 -26.72
N GLY A 693 0.21 -5.27 -27.26
CA GLY A 693 1.48 -4.77 -27.73
C GLY A 693 2.28 -5.85 -28.43
N ALA A 694 3.56 -5.57 -28.69
CA ALA A 694 4.49 -6.52 -29.27
C ALA A 694 5.74 -6.72 -28.40
N LEU A 695 6.17 -7.97 -28.24
CA LEU A 695 7.47 -8.32 -27.63
C LEU A 695 8.63 -7.81 -28.49
N PRO A 696 9.88 -7.78 -27.98
CA PRO A 696 11.04 -7.32 -28.76
C PRO A 696 11.26 -8.04 -30.09
N GLY A 697 10.77 -9.29 -30.22
CA GLY A 697 10.80 -10.07 -31.47
C GLY A 697 9.68 -9.73 -32.47
N GLY A 698 8.80 -8.77 -32.16
CA GLY A 698 7.63 -8.40 -32.97
C GLY A 698 6.39 -9.26 -32.74
N GLU A 699 6.46 -10.25 -31.86
CA GLU A 699 5.34 -11.13 -31.51
C GLU A 699 4.29 -10.38 -30.67
N SER A 700 3.03 -10.42 -31.08
CA SER A 700 1.96 -9.75 -30.33
C SER A 700 1.66 -10.43 -29.00
N PHE A 701 1.32 -9.64 -27.98
CA PHE A 701 0.77 -10.12 -26.71
C PHE A 701 -0.54 -9.40 -26.38
N GLN A 702 -1.34 -10.04 -25.52
CA GLN A 702 -2.58 -9.48 -24.99
C GLN A 702 -2.77 -9.91 -23.53
N ARG A 703 -3.08 -8.94 -22.67
CA ARG A 703 -3.37 -9.19 -21.25
C ARG A 703 -4.58 -8.40 -20.81
N THR A 704 -5.39 -8.98 -19.93
CA THR A 704 -6.51 -8.33 -19.24
C THR A 704 -6.24 -8.45 -17.75
N ASN A 705 -6.19 -7.32 -17.03
CA ASN A 705 -5.97 -7.36 -15.59
C ASN A 705 -7.18 -7.99 -14.87
N LEU A 706 -6.93 -8.75 -13.79
CA LEU A 706 -7.97 -9.44 -13.02
C LEU A 706 -8.85 -8.48 -12.20
N GLN A 707 -8.32 -7.32 -11.80
CA GLN A 707 -9.00 -6.32 -11.00
C GLN A 707 -10.24 -5.79 -11.73
N ILE A 708 -11.39 -5.90 -11.08
CA ILE A 708 -12.62 -5.28 -11.55
C ILE A 708 -12.68 -3.88 -10.97
N ILE A 709 -12.62 -2.88 -11.85
CA ILE A 709 -12.89 -1.49 -11.48
C ILE A 709 -14.40 -1.35 -11.39
N SER A 710 -14.91 -0.99 -10.21
CA SER A 710 -16.34 -0.87 -9.94
C SER A 710 -16.70 0.58 -9.63
N PRO A 711 -17.14 1.37 -10.62
CA PRO A 711 -17.55 2.76 -10.40
C PRO A 711 -18.76 2.87 -9.48
N VAL A 712 -18.76 3.85 -8.57
CA VAL A 712 -19.85 4.09 -7.60
C VAL A 712 -20.28 5.57 -7.59
N SER A 713 -21.41 5.86 -6.94
CA SER A 713 -21.93 7.23 -6.74
C SER A 713 -21.58 7.82 -5.36
N VAL A 714 -21.09 7.00 -4.43
CA VAL A 714 -20.78 7.42 -3.06
C VAL A 714 -19.28 7.42 -2.83
N GLU A 715 -18.78 8.49 -2.24
CA GLU A 715 -17.41 8.63 -1.78
C GLU A 715 -17.34 8.34 -0.28
N LEU A 716 -16.35 7.55 0.13
CA LEU A 716 -15.98 7.33 1.52
C LEU A 716 -14.53 7.76 1.70
N ARG A 717 -14.26 8.62 2.68
CA ARG A 717 -12.89 8.96 3.11
C ARG A 717 -12.72 8.74 4.60
N LEU A 718 -11.56 8.24 5.03
CA LEU A 718 -11.19 8.14 6.44
C LEU A 718 -10.22 9.27 6.78
N GLN A 719 -10.43 9.93 7.92
CA GLN A 719 -9.44 10.87 8.44
C GLN A 719 -8.29 10.09 9.08
N THR A 720 -7.05 10.46 8.77
CA THR A 720 -5.88 9.84 9.40
C THR A 720 -5.78 10.25 10.87
N ASN A 721 -5.62 9.28 11.76
CA ASN A 721 -5.29 9.54 13.16
C ASN A 721 -3.79 9.86 13.26
N LEU A 722 -3.45 11.12 13.54
CA LEU A 722 -2.06 11.59 13.53
C LEU A 722 -1.29 11.17 14.79
N ASP A 723 -1.93 11.30 15.94
CA ASP A 723 -1.37 10.99 17.25
C ASP A 723 -1.97 9.71 17.85
N PRO A 724 -1.22 9.03 18.75
CA PRO A 724 -1.74 7.94 19.54
C PRO A 724 -2.93 8.36 20.38
N LEU A 725 -3.87 7.45 20.52
CA LEU A 725 -5.06 7.63 21.33
C LEU A 725 -4.81 7.15 22.78
N PRO A 726 -5.36 7.82 23.79
CA PRO A 726 -5.24 7.37 25.18
C PRO A 726 -6.05 6.10 25.45
N PHE A 727 -5.57 5.27 26.38
CA PHE A 727 -6.31 4.09 26.85
C PHE A 727 -7.49 4.47 27.75
N ASN A 728 -8.51 3.62 27.76
CA ASN A 728 -9.68 3.67 28.66
C ASN A 728 -10.53 4.95 28.55
N GLU A 729 -10.35 5.73 27.49
CA GLU A 729 -11.15 6.92 27.20
C GLU A 729 -11.87 6.77 25.85
N PRO A 730 -13.08 7.34 25.68
CA PRO A 730 -13.74 7.43 24.38
C PRO A 730 -12.97 8.34 23.45
N GLN A 731 -12.66 7.83 22.26
CA GLN A 731 -11.88 8.51 21.23
C GLN A 731 -12.64 8.51 19.91
N ASN A 732 -12.53 9.60 19.16
CA ASN A 732 -13.29 9.81 17.94
C ASN A 732 -12.45 9.39 16.73
N ILE A 733 -12.96 8.45 15.93
CA ILE A 733 -12.51 8.26 14.55
C ILE A 733 -13.50 8.98 13.62
N THR A 734 -12.98 9.70 12.63
CA THR A 734 -13.79 10.49 11.70
C THR A 734 -13.79 9.85 10.31
N TYR A 735 -14.96 9.77 9.68
CA TYR A 735 -15.11 9.41 8.28
C TYR A 735 -16.00 10.42 7.56
N PHE A 736 -15.78 10.60 6.26
CA PHE A 736 -16.56 11.50 5.41
C PHE A 736 -17.32 10.69 4.37
N LEU A 737 -18.57 11.10 4.11
CA LEU A 737 -19.37 10.59 3.00
C LEU A 737 -19.66 11.70 2.01
N GLY A 738 -19.52 11.42 0.73
CA GLY A 738 -19.93 12.31 -0.36
C GLY A 738 -20.92 11.64 -1.31
N ASN A 739 -22.03 12.31 -1.66
CA ASN A 739 -22.95 11.81 -2.69
C ASN A 739 -22.68 12.51 -4.03
N HIS A 740 -22.10 11.77 -4.97
CA HIS A 740 -21.83 12.21 -6.34
C HIS A 740 -22.90 11.73 -7.34
N GLY A 741 -23.96 11.07 -6.84
CA GLY A 741 -25.11 10.66 -7.63
C GLY A 741 -26.06 11.83 -7.95
N PRO A 742 -26.94 11.66 -8.96
CA PRO A 742 -27.88 12.71 -9.36
C PRO A 742 -29.09 12.85 -8.43
N ASN A 743 -29.31 11.91 -7.51
CA ASN A 743 -30.50 11.83 -6.67
C ASN A 743 -30.14 11.82 -5.18
N ASN A 744 -31.13 12.14 -4.34
CA ASN A 744 -31.03 11.93 -2.90
C ASN A 744 -30.94 10.42 -2.64
N GLU A 745 -29.95 10.00 -1.86
CA GLU A 745 -29.71 8.60 -1.56
C GLU A 745 -29.53 8.40 -0.05
N THR A 746 -30.06 7.28 0.45
CA THR A 746 -29.82 6.84 1.82
C THR A 746 -28.77 5.75 1.81
N PHE A 747 -27.64 6.03 2.45
CA PHE A 747 -26.55 5.10 2.64
C PHE A 747 -26.60 4.49 4.03
N ILE A 748 -26.22 3.22 4.09
CA ILE A 748 -26.00 2.45 5.31
C ILE A 748 -24.50 2.35 5.48
N VAL A 749 -23.98 2.85 6.61
CA VAL A 749 -22.57 2.75 6.97
C VAL A 749 -22.40 1.71 8.06
N ASP A 750 -21.58 0.70 7.78
CA ASP A 750 -21.16 -0.32 8.74
C ASP A 750 -19.74 -0.01 9.21
N VAL A 751 -19.57 0.20 10.51
CA VAL A 751 -18.25 0.30 11.15
C VAL A 751 -18.00 -0.99 11.92
N ASP A 752 -17.03 -1.77 11.45
CA ASP A 752 -16.54 -2.99 12.09
C ASP A 752 -15.20 -2.70 12.77
N ALA A 753 -15.14 -2.86 14.08
CA ALA A 753 -13.92 -2.68 14.86
C ALA A 753 -13.70 -3.93 15.71
N ASP A 754 -12.45 -4.42 15.73
CA ASP A 754 -12.07 -5.72 16.35
C ASP A 754 -12.60 -5.93 17.78
N TYR A 755 -12.89 -4.83 18.51
CA TYR A 755 -13.37 -4.85 19.89
C TYR A 755 -14.60 -3.95 20.17
N GLY A 756 -15.16 -3.29 19.14
CA GLY A 756 -16.23 -2.28 19.26
C GLY A 756 -17.63 -2.77 18.88
N GLY A 757 -17.73 -3.93 18.24
CA GLY A 757 -18.98 -4.43 17.67
C GLY A 757 -19.39 -3.66 16.41
N LEU A 758 -20.17 -4.30 15.55
CA LEU A 758 -20.68 -3.70 14.32
C LEU A 758 -21.68 -2.58 14.66
N SER A 759 -21.39 -1.35 14.21
CA SER A 759 -22.35 -0.25 14.25
C SER A 759 -22.89 0.01 12.85
N ASN A 760 -24.21 0.11 12.75
CA ASN A 760 -24.92 0.41 11.52
C ASN A 760 -25.63 1.75 11.66
N VAL A 761 -25.26 2.72 10.82
CA VAL A 761 -25.85 4.06 10.84
C VAL A 761 -26.35 4.41 9.45
N MET A 762 -27.58 4.93 9.37
CA MET A 762 -28.17 5.41 8.11
C MET A 762 -27.95 6.91 7.96
N HIS A 763 -27.48 7.32 6.79
CA HIS A 763 -27.29 8.73 6.40
C HIS A 763 -28.01 9.01 5.09
N THR A 764 -28.92 9.97 5.07
CA THR A 764 -29.55 10.46 3.84
C THR A 764 -28.76 11.66 3.33
N MET A 765 -28.26 11.57 2.10
CA MET A 765 -27.37 12.54 1.48
C MET A 765 -28.01 13.14 0.22
N TYR A 766 -27.92 14.46 0.07
CA TYR A 766 -28.34 15.18 -1.14
C TYR A 766 -27.24 15.15 -2.23
N PRO A 767 -27.58 15.30 -3.53
CA PRO A 767 -26.59 15.41 -4.60
C PRO A 767 -25.55 16.51 -4.33
N GLY A 768 -24.27 16.15 -4.39
CA GLY A 768 -23.13 17.03 -4.13
C GLY A 768 -22.82 17.28 -2.66
N GLU A 769 -23.59 16.70 -1.72
CA GLU A 769 -23.34 16.87 -0.29
C GLU A 769 -22.14 16.03 0.16
N VAL A 770 -21.28 16.61 1.00
CA VAL A 770 -20.16 15.94 1.66
C VAL A 770 -20.24 16.25 3.16
N ASN A 771 -20.39 15.22 3.99
CA ASN A 771 -20.56 15.34 5.45
C ASN A 771 -19.55 14.48 6.21
N GLY A 772 -19.05 15.01 7.33
CA GLY A 772 -18.18 14.30 8.26
C GLY A 772 -18.97 13.70 9.42
N TYR A 773 -18.61 12.48 9.81
CA TYR A 773 -19.25 11.71 10.88
C TYR A 773 -18.20 11.12 11.81
N ILE A 774 -18.61 10.92 13.07
CA ILE A 774 -17.74 10.43 14.13
C ILE A 774 -18.24 9.07 14.60
N TYR A 775 -17.31 8.13 14.78
CA TYR A 775 -17.53 6.89 15.51
C TYR A 775 -16.60 6.84 16.73
N GLN A 776 -17.13 6.43 17.88
CA GLN A 776 -16.37 6.38 19.12
C GLN A 776 -15.76 5.00 19.35
N VAL A 777 -14.44 4.97 19.60
CA VAL A 777 -13.69 3.78 19.99
C VAL A 777 -13.14 3.96 21.40
N ILE A 778 -12.98 2.87 22.15
CA ILE A 778 -12.34 2.89 23.48
C ILE A 778 -11.20 1.88 23.45
N GLY A 779 -9.97 2.36 23.61
CA GLY A 779 -8.79 1.49 23.74
C GLY A 779 -8.82 0.74 25.06
N ARG A 780 -8.61 -0.58 25.03
CA ARG A 780 -8.46 -1.40 26.24
C ARG A 780 -6.98 -1.69 26.45
N THR A 781 -6.50 -1.65 27.69
CA THR A 781 -5.07 -1.88 28.03
C THR A 781 -4.52 -3.23 27.57
N THR A 782 -5.39 -4.19 27.24
CA THR A 782 -5.01 -5.49 26.68
C THR A 782 -4.66 -5.46 25.18
N SER A 783 -4.96 -4.37 24.45
CA SER A 783 -4.64 -4.23 23.03
C SER A 783 -4.14 -2.83 22.71
N LYS A 784 -2.87 -2.71 22.30
CA LYS A 784 -2.27 -1.43 21.91
C LYS A 784 -2.69 -0.98 20.50
N THR A 785 -3.27 -1.88 19.70
CA THR A 785 -3.77 -1.59 18.35
C THR A 785 -5.26 -1.91 18.25
N LEU A 786 -5.98 -1.13 17.45
CA LEU A 786 -7.33 -1.47 17.01
C LEU A 786 -7.45 -1.22 15.52
N LYS A 787 -7.82 -2.26 14.78
CA LYS A 787 -8.22 -2.14 13.39
C LYS A 787 -9.70 -1.84 13.32
N TYR A 788 -10.07 -0.99 12.38
CA TYR A 788 -11.45 -0.74 12.04
C TYR A 788 -11.64 -0.71 10.52
N THR A 789 -12.83 -1.09 10.07
CA THR A 789 -13.27 -1.06 8.69
C THR A 789 -14.57 -0.31 8.61
N VAL A 790 -14.62 0.72 7.78
CA VAL A 790 -15.84 1.44 7.46
C VAL A 790 -16.27 1.00 6.06
N SER A 791 -17.51 0.56 5.92
CA SER A 791 -18.07 0.16 4.63
C SER A 791 -19.42 0.82 4.40
N VAL A 792 -19.74 1.09 3.15
CA VAL A 792 -20.93 1.82 2.75
C VAL A 792 -21.73 1.00 1.76
N ARG A 793 -23.04 0.92 2.00
CA ARG A 793 -24.03 0.25 1.16
C ARG A 793 -25.20 1.18 0.89
N GLN A 794 -25.93 0.95 -0.20
CA GLN A 794 -27.18 1.67 -0.45
C GLN A 794 -28.33 0.99 0.32
N GLN A 795 -29.29 1.78 0.81
CA GLN A 795 -30.48 1.23 1.47
C GLN A 795 -31.22 0.24 0.55
N GLY A 796 -31.47 -0.96 1.05
CA GLY A 796 -32.13 -2.03 0.30
C GLY A 796 -31.20 -2.89 -0.57
N SER A 797 -29.87 -2.64 -0.53
CA SER A 797 -28.85 -3.46 -1.20
C SER A 797 -27.88 -4.08 -0.19
N GLU A 798 -27.54 -5.36 -0.40
CA GLU A 798 -26.47 -6.04 0.35
C GLU A 798 -25.08 -5.80 -0.26
N GLN A 799 -25.00 -5.15 -1.43
CA GLN A 799 -23.73 -4.90 -2.10
C GLN A 799 -22.97 -3.73 -1.46
N THR A 800 -21.78 -4.01 -0.93
CA THR A 800 -20.81 -2.99 -0.50
C THR A 800 -20.32 -2.17 -1.68
N LEU A 801 -20.53 -0.85 -1.61
CA LEU A 801 -20.12 0.13 -2.62
C LEU A 801 -18.70 0.64 -2.34
N GLN A 802 -18.40 0.97 -1.08
CA GLN A 802 -17.08 1.45 -0.63
C GLN A 802 -16.69 0.67 0.63
N SER A 803 -15.41 0.39 0.82
CA SER A 803 -14.88 -0.13 2.07
C SER A 803 -13.44 0.31 2.25
N LEU A 804 -13.16 0.94 3.38
CA LEU A 804 -11.83 1.41 3.76
C LEU A 804 -11.53 0.93 5.18
N SER A 805 -10.28 0.52 5.42
CA SER A 805 -9.80 0.15 6.74
C SER A 805 -8.77 1.14 7.24
N GLY A 806 -8.79 1.40 8.55
CA GLY A 806 -7.76 2.16 9.25
C GLY A 806 -7.32 1.42 10.49
N SER A 807 -6.28 1.93 11.14
CA SER A 807 -5.87 1.48 12.46
C SER A 807 -5.67 2.65 13.41
N VAL A 808 -5.83 2.39 14.69
CA VAL A 808 -5.44 3.31 15.75
C VAL A 808 -4.46 2.64 16.68
N TRP A 809 -3.45 3.40 17.07
CA TRP A 809 -2.50 3.02 18.10
C TRP A 809 -2.90 3.69 19.41
N PHE A 810 -3.01 2.89 20.47
CA PHE A 810 -3.24 3.37 21.81
C PHE A 810 -1.93 3.40 22.59
N GLU A 811 -1.66 4.51 23.26
CA GLU A 811 -0.43 4.73 24.00
C GLU A 811 -0.71 5.26 25.41
N ASN A 812 0.18 4.95 26.34
CA ASN A 812 0.16 5.50 27.69
C ASN A 812 1.57 6.02 28.02
N PRO A 813 1.74 7.32 28.29
CA PRO A 813 0.68 8.24 28.68
C PRO A 813 -0.14 8.91 27.59
N ALA A 814 -1.43 9.02 27.90
CA ALA A 814 -2.20 10.23 27.61
C ALA A 814 -1.52 11.37 28.37
N CYS A 815 -0.82 12.27 27.68
CA CYS A 815 -0.11 13.36 28.33
C CYS A 815 -1.11 14.39 28.87
N ASP A 816 -1.50 14.31 30.15
CA ASP A 816 -2.17 15.39 30.85
C ASP A 816 -1.17 16.53 31.09
N VAL A 817 -1.04 17.44 30.12
CA VAL A 817 -0.22 18.64 30.28
C VAL A 817 -0.90 19.58 31.26
N ILE A 818 -0.40 19.65 32.48
CA ILE A 818 -0.85 20.62 33.47
C ILE A 818 0.05 21.87 33.32
N HIS A 819 -0.52 22.94 32.79
CA HIS A 819 0.13 24.25 32.74
C HIS A 819 0.14 24.89 34.14
N ASN A 820 1.33 25.24 34.66
CA ASN A 820 1.50 26.10 35.82
C ASN A 820 2.50 27.22 35.47
N GLY A 821 1.98 28.39 35.04
CA GLY A 821 2.77 29.59 34.71
C GLY A 821 2.21 30.41 33.54
N ASP A 822 2.82 31.57 33.28
CA ASP A 822 2.53 32.41 32.10
C ASP A 822 3.17 31.82 30.83
N ALA A 823 2.52 31.98 29.67
CA ALA A 823 3.09 31.59 28.38
C ALA A 823 4.33 32.43 28.02
N CYS A 824 5.26 31.86 27.26
CA CYS A 824 6.41 32.60 26.78
C CYS A 824 5.96 33.75 25.87
N PRO A 825 6.50 34.98 26.07
CA PRO A 825 6.06 36.14 25.30
C PRO A 825 6.43 36.01 23.82
N GLU A 826 5.53 36.44 22.92
CA GLU A 826 5.78 36.40 21.46
C GLU A 826 6.92 37.34 21.01
N THR A 827 7.31 38.31 21.85
CA THR A 827 8.37 39.29 21.57
C THR A 827 9.27 39.48 22.79
N VAL A 828 10.60 39.48 22.58
CA VAL A 828 11.60 39.82 23.61
C VAL A 828 12.55 40.89 23.11
N ASN A 829 13.11 41.70 24.00
CA ASN A 829 13.94 42.86 23.59
C ASN A 829 15.41 42.49 23.30
N SER A 830 15.86 41.29 23.69
CA SER A 830 17.20 40.78 23.40
C SER A 830 17.28 39.25 23.56
N PRO A 831 18.29 38.56 22.99
CA PRO A 831 18.51 37.12 23.23
C PRO A 831 18.71 36.76 24.71
N ALA A 832 19.26 37.67 25.52
CA ALA A 832 19.45 37.45 26.95
C ALA A 832 18.12 37.56 27.75
N SER A 833 17.10 38.21 27.20
CA SER A 833 15.82 38.43 27.88
C SER A 833 14.94 37.17 27.93
N CYS A 834 15.13 36.21 27.02
CA CYS A 834 14.38 34.95 27.08
C CYS A 834 14.87 34.01 28.19
N GLN A 835 16.17 34.08 28.56
CA GLN A 835 16.76 33.24 29.61
C GLN A 835 16.24 33.61 31.01
N SER A 836 15.78 34.85 31.19
CA SER A 836 15.22 35.34 32.46
C SER A 836 13.75 34.97 32.69
N ILE A 837 13.09 34.38 31.69
CA ILE A 837 11.67 33.99 31.78
C ILE A 837 11.63 32.46 31.81
N THR A 838 11.24 31.89 32.95
CA THR A 838 11.21 30.45 33.14
C THR A 838 9.79 29.90 33.10
N TRP A 839 9.66 28.64 32.67
CA TRP A 839 8.41 27.90 32.66
C TRP A 839 8.57 26.59 33.45
N SER A 840 7.46 26.04 33.94
CA SER A 840 7.42 24.73 34.59
C SER A 840 6.19 23.94 34.15
N SER A 841 6.33 22.62 34.03
CA SER A 841 5.23 21.74 33.65
C SER A 841 5.37 20.35 34.26
N ARG A 842 4.32 19.55 34.11
CA ARG A 842 4.24 18.19 34.63
C ARG A 842 3.71 17.27 33.55
N ALA A 843 4.35 16.11 33.38
CA ALA A 843 3.79 14.96 32.69
C ALA A 843 3.48 13.83 33.67
N VAL A 844 2.51 13.01 33.28
CA VAL A 844 2.12 11.78 33.98
C VAL A 844 2.36 10.63 33.01
N PHE A 845 3.01 9.56 33.46
CA PHE A 845 3.35 8.37 32.70
C PHE A 845 2.74 7.11 33.30
N SER A 846 2.49 6.09 32.48
CA SER A 846 2.08 4.76 32.93
C SER A 846 3.15 4.06 33.78
N PRO A 847 2.76 3.01 34.54
CA PRO A 847 3.72 2.16 35.27
C PRO A 847 4.75 1.44 34.38
N GLU A 848 4.50 1.35 33.07
CA GLU A 848 5.35 0.62 32.10
C GLU A 848 6.66 1.36 31.76
N VAL A 849 6.84 2.61 32.21
CA VAL A 849 8.02 3.41 31.90
C VAL A 849 9.21 3.08 32.79
N LYS A 850 10.36 2.84 32.16
CA LYS A 850 11.62 2.48 32.84
C LYS A 850 12.58 3.67 32.96
N SER A 851 12.64 4.53 31.95
CA SER A 851 13.51 5.72 31.94
C SER A 851 12.95 6.80 31.01
N TYR A 852 13.49 8.01 31.10
CA TYR A 852 13.05 9.16 30.31
C TYR A 852 14.22 9.85 29.62
N GLU A 853 13.94 10.46 28.47
CA GLU A 853 14.89 11.22 27.66
C GLU A 853 14.25 12.56 27.29
N ILE A 854 14.97 13.66 27.51
CA ILE A 854 14.59 14.98 27.01
C ILE A 854 15.32 15.18 25.68
N SER A 855 14.56 15.46 24.63
CA SER A 855 15.10 15.67 23.29
C SER A 855 14.93 17.13 22.89
N THR A 856 15.83 17.96 23.42
CA THR A 856 16.04 19.34 22.94
C THR A 856 17.53 19.59 22.77
N ILE A 857 17.87 20.54 21.89
CA ILE A 857 19.26 20.96 21.66
C ILE A 857 19.71 21.99 22.73
N ASP A 858 18.79 22.55 23.50
CA ASP A 858 19.06 23.64 24.44
C ASP A 858 19.32 23.13 25.87
N ALA A 859 20.44 23.56 26.44
CA ALA A 859 20.99 23.05 27.70
C ALA A 859 20.28 23.52 28.99
N ASN A 860 19.22 24.34 28.89
CA ASN A 860 18.61 25.03 30.02
C ASN A 860 17.33 24.36 30.54
N ILE A 861 17.10 23.08 30.21
CA ILE A 861 15.93 22.32 30.67
C ILE A 861 16.35 21.30 31.72
N GLU A 862 15.61 21.28 32.84
CA GLU A 862 15.91 20.44 33.99
C GLU A 862 14.69 19.60 34.43
N ILE A 863 14.93 18.36 34.83
CA ILE A 863 13.95 17.50 35.52
C ILE A 863 14.04 17.79 37.01
N MET A 864 13.02 18.44 37.58
CA MET A 864 13.04 18.89 38.97
C MET A 864 12.71 17.79 39.99
N ALA A 865 11.76 16.90 39.66
CA ALA A 865 11.35 15.80 40.54
C ALA A 865 10.58 14.73 39.78
N ASN A 866 10.74 13.47 40.20
CA ASN A 866 9.88 12.36 39.84
C ASN A 866 9.31 11.64 41.07
N TYR A 867 8.05 11.22 41.00
CA TYR A 867 7.45 10.38 42.04
C TYR A 867 6.43 9.41 41.44
N THR A 868 6.27 8.26 42.09
CA THR A 868 5.34 7.21 41.68
C THR A 868 4.20 7.13 42.69
N THR A 869 2.95 7.12 42.21
CA THR A 869 1.75 6.95 43.04
C THR A 869 1.43 5.46 43.27
N ASP A 870 0.54 5.18 44.22
CA ASP A 870 0.16 3.80 44.60
C ASP A 870 -0.51 3.01 43.46
N ASP A 871 -1.08 3.70 42.46
CA ASP A 871 -1.62 3.11 41.22
C ASP A 871 -0.54 2.90 40.14
N GLY A 872 0.73 3.15 40.47
CA GLY A 872 1.89 2.94 39.61
C GLY A 872 2.15 4.06 38.59
N LYS A 873 1.35 5.14 38.56
CA LYS A 873 1.61 6.28 37.68
C LYS A 873 2.88 7.02 38.10
N GLN A 874 3.65 7.47 37.12
CA GLN A 874 4.90 8.18 37.35
C GLN A 874 4.74 9.65 36.94
N TYR A 875 4.95 10.57 37.87
CA TYR A 875 4.83 12.01 37.64
C TYR A 875 6.22 12.61 37.44
N ILE A 876 6.39 13.44 36.41
CA ILE A 876 7.65 14.12 36.10
C ILE A 876 7.41 15.61 36.02
N ASN A 877 8.08 16.38 36.88
CA ASN A 877 8.10 17.83 36.81
C ASN A 877 9.33 18.28 36.02
N ILE A 878 9.12 19.14 35.02
CA ILE A 878 10.16 19.73 34.19
C ILE A 878 10.11 21.27 34.27
N SER A 879 11.24 21.91 34.08
CA SER A 879 11.34 23.37 33.96
C SER A 879 12.38 23.77 32.92
N GLY A 880 12.21 24.95 32.33
CA GLY A 880 13.18 25.54 31.42
C GLY A 880 12.97 27.04 31.28
N ASP A 881 13.60 27.63 30.27
CA ASP A 881 13.46 29.05 29.92
C ASP A 881 12.77 29.28 28.57
N CYS A 882 12.31 30.51 28.35
CA CYS A 882 11.63 30.89 27.11
C CYS A 882 12.57 31.06 25.91
N CYS A 883 13.86 30.76 26.03
CA CYS A 883 14.69 30.54 24.85
C CYS A 883 14.41 29.15 24.24
N SER A 884 13.84 28.24 25.04
CA SER A 884 13.44 26.89 24.65
C SER A 884 11.93 26.69 24.95
N PRO A 885 11.02 27.39 24.25
CA PRO A 885 9.58 27.33 24.56
C PRO A 885 8.92 26.01 24.13
N SER A 886 9.66 25.11 23.46
CA SER A 886 9.19 23.82 22.96
C SER A 886 10.08 22.70 23.48
N VAL A 887 9.50 21.70 24.16
CA VAL A 887 10.25 20.60 24.77
C VAL A 887 9.55 19.27 24.53
N TYR A 888 10.34 18.24 24.21
CA TYR A 888 9.88 16.87 24.08
C TYR A 888 10.43 16.01 25.21
N LEU A 889 9.53 15.31 25.91
CA LEU A 889 9.86 14.36 26.96
C LEU A 889 9.43 12.97 26.54
N SER A 890 10.40 12.12 26.23
CA SER A 890 10.21 10.75 25.77
C SER A 890 10.34 9.77 26.92
N ALA A 891 9.43 8.78 26.96
CA ALA A 891 9.48 7.64 27.86
C ALA A 891 9.99 6.40 27.14
N LEU A 892 10.90 5.68 27.80
CA LEU A 892 11.50 4.45 27.30
C LEU A 892 11.00 3.25 28.11
N GLY A 893 10.59 2.20 27.41
CA GLY A 893 10.14 0.95 28.01
C GLY A 893 11.30 0.04 28.44
N SER A 894 10.96 -1.16 28.91
CA SER A 894 11.93 -2.17 29.36
C SER A 894 12.93 -2.59 28.27
N SER A 895 12.49 -2.59 27.01
CA SER A 895 13.28 -2.86 25.79
C SER A 895 14.23 -1.71 25.40
N GLY A 896 14.12 -0.54 26.04
CA GLY A 896 14.87 0.66 25.68
C GLY A 896 14.30 1.44 24.49
N TYR A 897 13.19 1.00 23.91
CA TYR A 897 12.48 1.75 22.86
C TYR A 897 11.49 2.75 23.44
N MET A 898 11.21 3.82 22.68
CA MET A 898 10.24 4.83 23.06
C MET A 898 8.83 4.25 23.06
N ILE A 899 8.13 4.41 24.18
CA ILE A 899 6.76 3.94 24.41
C ILE A 899 5.77 5.08 24.71
N GLY A 900 6.28 6.32 24.72
CA GLY A 900 5.60 7.54 25.16
C GLY A 900 6.37 8.78 24.72
N GLN A 901 5.70 9.84 24.28
CA GLN A 901 6.31 11.18 24.19
C GLN A 901 5.28 12.28 24.46
N CYS A 902 5.63 13.21 25.34
CA CYS A 902 4.87 14.45 25.55
C CYS A 902 5.57 15.62 24.87
N HIS A 903 4.78 16.47 24.21
CA HIS A 903 5.24 17.75 23.66
C HIS A 903 4.69 18.89 24.51
N PHE A 904 5.57 19.69 25.07
CA PHE A 904 5.24 20.89 25.82
C PHE A 904 5.56 22.10 24.95
N ASN A 905 4.55 22.91 24.64
CA ASN A 905 4.71 24.12 23.86
C ASN A 905 4.18 25.32 24.64
N PHE A 906 5.07 26.26 24.95
CA PHE A 906 4.80 27.46 25.73
C PHE A 906 4.74 28.73 24.86
N GLY A 907 4.77 28.59 23.53
CA GLY A 907 4.66 29.71 22.59
C GLY A 907 5.58 29.58 21.39
N SER A 908 5.54 30.58 20.51
CA SER A 908 6.50 30.71 19.41
C SER A 908 7.86 31.20 19.92
N LEU A 909 8.94 30.90 19.20
CA LEU A 909 10.25 31.50 19.49
C LEU A 909 10.09 33.03 19.51
N PRO A 910 10.50 33.71 20.60
CA PRO A 910 10.20 35.12 20.77
C PRO A 910 10.89 35.96 19.69
N THR A 911 10.12 36.83 19.05
CA THR A 911 10.64 37.77 18.05
C THR A 911 11.50 38.82 18.76
N ILE A 912 12.76 38.96 18.37
CA ILE A 912 13.66 39.89 19.05
C ILE A 912 13.51 41.31 18.47
N THR A 913 12.76 42.16 19.16
CA THR A 913 12.68 43.59 18.83
C THR A 913 13.89 44.33 19.40
N ILE A 914 14.96 44.46 18.60
CA ILE A 914 16.03 45.41 18.91
C ILE A 914 15.61 46.78 18.38
N THR A 915 15.18 47.67 19.28
CA THR A 915 14.99 49.10 18.95
C THR A 915 16.37 49.74 18.78
N VAL A 916 16.87 49.84 17.55
CA VAL A 916 18.06 50.64 17.27
C VAL A 916 17.63 52.11 17.28
N PHE A 917 17.96 52.83 18.34
CA PHE A 917 17.97 54.30 18.29
C PHE A 917 19.09 54.71 17.34
N GLU A 918 18.78 54.99 16.08
CA GLU A 918 19.70 55.74 15.22
C GLU A 918 19.91 57.12 15.86
N LYS A 919 21.10 57.34 16.44
CA LYS A 919 21.58 58.68 16.72
C LYS A 919 21.76 59.38 15.37
N CYS A 920 20.81 60.25 15.01
CA CYS A 920 21.03 61.22 13.94
C CYS A 920 22.11 62.22 14.38
N ASP A 921 23.34 62.04 13.89
CA ASP A 921 24.35 63.11 13.91
C ASP A 921 23.94 64.20 12.91
N VAL A 922 23.48 65.33 13.42
CA VAL A 922 23.16 66.52 12.62
C VAL A 922 24.48 67.22 12.27
N GLN A 923 24.95 67.08 11.03
CA GLN A 923 26.00 67.93 10.48
C GLN A 923 25.40 69.28 10.04
N TYR A 924 25.92 70.36 10.62
CA TYR A 924 25.66 71.74 10.23
C TYR A 924 26.10 72.01 8.79
N PHE A 925 25.20 72.56 7.96
CA PHE A 925 25.58 73.24 6.72
C PHE A 925 25.28 74.74 6.82
N TYR A 926 26.35 75.54 6.79
CA TYR A 926 26.32 76.98 6.56
C TYR A 926 25.98 77.27 5.10
N PHE A 927 25.07 78.21 4.83
CA PHE A 927 25.09 78.98 3.59
C PHE A 927 24.79 80.46 3.85
N CYS A 928 25.63 81.29 3.24
CA CYS A 928 25.63 82.74 3.26
C CYS A 928 25.21 83.28 1.88
N CYS A 929 24.74 84.55 1.87
CA CYS A 929 24.32 85.42 0.73
C CYS A 929 22.83 85.29 0.31
N GLN A 930 22.00 86.29 0.60
CA GLN A 930 21.81 87.64 0.00
C GLN A 930 20.91 87.62 -1.25
N GLY A 931 19.83 88.41 -1.22
CA GLY A 931 19.16 88.90 -2.43
C GLY A 931 17.64 88.72 -2.45
N ALA A 932 16.93 89.84 -2.60
CA ALA A 932 15.49 89.97 -2.69
C ALA A 932 14.88 89.37 -3.98
N GLY A 933 13.61 88.97 -3.91
CA GLY A 933 12.76 88.82 -5.10
C GLY A 933 11.93 87.55 -5.12
N THR A 934 10.61 87.71 -5.02
CA THR A 934 9.59 86.75 -5.46
C THR A 934 9.82 86.30 -6.90
N PHE A 935 9.72 85.00 -7.21
CA PHE A 935 8.80 84.43 -8.24
C PHE A 935 8.92 82.90 -8.37
N ARG A 936 7.77 82.32 -8.74
CA ARG A 936 7.46 80.96 -9.23
C ARG A 936 8.60 80.17 -9.89
N LEU A 937 8.56 78.84 -9.71
CA LEU A 937 8.93 77.92 -10.79
C LEU A 937 8.05 76.66 -10.81
N ASP A 938 7.72 76.27 -12.03
CA ASP A 938 6.96 75.11 -12.48
C ASP A 938 7.67 73.75 -12.26
N ILE A 939 6.82 72.73 -12.32
CA ILE A 939 6.98 71.27 -12.37
C ILE A 939 8.27 70.76 -13.04
N VAL A 940 9.02 69.84 -12.37
CA VAL A 940 9.70 68.68 -13.00
C VAL A 940 9.86 67.53 -11.99
N ARG A 941 9.43 66.32 -12.36
CA ARG A 941 9.70 65.03 -11.67
C ARG A 941 11.19 64.67 -11.75
N SER A 942 11.79 64.24 -10.63
CA SER A 942 12.97 63.35 -10.66
C SER A 942 13.16 62.63 -9.32
N TYR A 943 13.45 61.33 -9.44
CA TYR A 943 13.79 60.35 -8.41
C TYR A 943 14.89 60.81 -7.44
N LEU A 944 14.74 60.51 -6.14
CA LEU A 944 15.69 59.73 -5.30
C LEU A 944 15.32 59.76 -3.80
N ARG A 945 14.98 58.56 -3.29
CA ARG A 945 15.39 57.90 -2.01
C ARG A 945 15.37 58.65 -0.66
N ARG A 946 14.77 57.93 0.31
CA ARG A 946 14.84 58.00 1.80
C ARG A 946 14.13 59.24 2.40
N GLY A 947 13.13 59.14 3.27
CA GLY A 947 12.89 58.20 4.37
C GLY A 947 13.21 58.90 5.69
N CYS A 948 12.20 59.46 6.38
CA CYS A 948 12.05 59.53 7.86
C CYS A 948 10.89 60.48 8.29
N CYS A 949 9.91 59.87 8.98
CA CYS A 949 9.05 60.30 10.10
C CYS A 949 8.29 61.65 10.14
N MET A 950 6.96 61.57 10.33
CA MET A 950 6.18 61.98 11.53
C MET A 950 4.70 62.23 11.13
N SER A 951 3.76 61.51 11.76
CA SER A 951 2.87 61.91 12.88
C SER A 951 1.71 62.84 12.51
N ASP A 952 0.56 62.50 13.11
CA ASP A 952 -0.65 63.29 13.38
C ASP A 952 -1.57 63.73 12.24
N ARG A 953 -2.76 63.11 12.24
CA ARG A 953 -4.09 63.78 12.21
C ARG A 953 -5.06 62.87 12.96
N ILE A 954 -5.46 63.20 14.20
CA ILE A 954 -6.63 64.03 14.54
C ILE A 954 -7.74 63.91 13.50
N GLY A 955 -8.76 63.14 13.84
CA GLY A 955 -10.09 63.18 13.26
C GLY A 955 -11.10 63.02 14.39
N ASP A 956 -11.55 64.15 14.94
CA ASP A 956 -12.73 64.24 15.78
C ASP A 956 -13.93 63.64 15.03
N TYR A 957 -14.72 62.79 15.70
CA TYR A 957 -16.19 62.91 15.79
C TYR A 957 -16.72 61.95 16.88
N SER A 958 -16.96 62.54 18.04
CA SER A 958 -18.06 62.31 18.99
C SER A 958 -19.04 61.14 18.80
N ILE A 959 -19.15 60.28 19.82
CA ILE A 959 -20.45 59.84 20.38
C ILE A 959 -20.35 59.87 21.92
N MET A 960 -21.32 60.54 22.54
CA MET A 960 -21.49 60.70 23.98
C MET A 960 -21.88 59.39 24.69
N ALA A 961 -21.58 59.37 26.00
CA ALA A 961 -22.13 58.57 27.09
C ALA A 961 -23.62 58.16 26.91
N SER A 962 -24.12 57.07 27.52
CA SER A 962 -24.07 56.76 28.95
C SER A 962 -24.53 55.34 29.28
N GLU A 963 -23.93 54.77 30.33
CA GLU A 963 -24.52 53.94 31.40
C GLU A 963 -25.74 53.05 31.10
N THR A 964 -25.54 51.73 31.07
CA THR A 964 -25.92 50.79 32.16
C THR A 964 -25.28 49.42 31.92
#